data_AF-A0A5R9IH17-F1
#
_entry.id   AF-A0A5R9IH17-F1
#
_cell.length_a   1.000
_cell.length_b   1.000
_cell.length_c   1.000
_cell.angle_alpha   90.00
_cell.angle_beta   90.00
_cell.angle_gamma   90.00
#
_symmetry.space_group_name_H-M   'P 1'
#
loop_
_entity.id
_entity.type
_entity.pdbx_description
1 polymer ?
#
loop_
_entity_poly.entity_id
_entity_poly.type
_entity_poly.pdbx_seq_one_letter_code
_entity_poly.pdbx_strand_id
1 'polypeptide(L)'
;MKNNKKSFGFSLIEVLIAVAILSVGLLGVAVFQGELINSSASNKARAEALALAQARLEEMRNYTDTVKNVSEFDTLFTVTTGFGSTTAHNGVNAVFSRQEAITQSSETKEIAIKVSWQDGSGQTEEVIIQSELGFKSPSLVGELDDFDANGPLVRSATGRAELGEGEVKVTDTVDMTQNGDNTGILDRGDGDLRLTNGGETGDDVVLTLKDACELDTNGDRTTLPCTGFVEISGRVYIDTASQSRVTPGDIYVKASDAAYCQRYYYNADAEPIAVDSSTTNAHITANSDYKYFDYTCYLGGGWHGNIGLVLEGGITRTDKVCVGDPTSVNPWEDTQIAGRRVYRGMAHDFTDDTNTTKLRDANDDIIYYSIGVSDALVLPAEGDAGHDFVLAGMGPGDNDGELCTSEGIMVRTDANVSGTPGSLFSGVPTDFFCLNIDSSYVDQLKLDIFGYGIEDFCPFNPSDPPSERHEISGVVNLASTSFWENNVYATRINTSDGLGNCRRDYWTKPADDLYSLHYTCDIYDWGNGWTGFVQITPDTSLFSCTTLKQNFSDVITDTTINDFSCANDDTGKGTVTIVGNITKTDGAIGAITISDATGSCLTNSDGTGYSCTSAEFDAVNQWSGKIMYSAAKNKNDVCVSAAIPAPAITPNIIPGKTASIEFTDVGRGTINVDIEVIGRSTGCAL
;
A
#
# COMPACT_ATOMS: atom_id res chain seq x y z
N MET A 1 58.03 1.49 101.94
CA MET A 1 58.52 1.00 100.64
C MET A 1 57.75 1.72 99.53
N LYS A 2 58.42 2.61 98.79
CA LYS A 2 57.88 3.31 97.62
C LYS A 2 58.22 2.49 96.37
N ASN A 3 57.23 1.93 95.70
CA ASN A 3 57.39 1.37 94.35
C ASN A 3 56.86 2.38 93.33
N ASN A 4 57.77 3.16 92.73
CA ASN A 4 57.48 3.90 91.50
C ASN A 4 57.44 2.90 90.34
N LYS A 5 56.24 2.56 89.86
CA LYS A 5 56.10 1.92 88.54
C LYS A 5 56.48 2.94 87.47
N LYS A 6 57.53 2.68 86.69
CA LYS A 6 57.88 3.46 85.51
C LYS A 6 56.89 3.14 84.39
N SER A 7 56.14 4.13 83.90
CA SER A 7 55.43 4.05 82.63
C SER A 7 56.47 4.12 81.50
N PHE A 8 56.73 2.98 80.84
CA PHE A 8 57.49 2.98 79.60
C PHE A 8 56.57 3.46 78.48
N GLY A 9 56.85 4.65 77.94
CA GLY A 9 56.08 5.24 76.86
C GLY A 9 56.29 4.49 75.54
N PHE A 10 55.29 3.69 75.15
CA PHE A 10 55.15 3.11 73.81
C PHE A 10 54.34 4.00 72.83
N SER A 11 53.89 5.18 73.29
CA SER A 11 52.98 6.04 72.52
C SER A 11 53.60 6.67 71.26
N LEU A 12 54.92 6.98 71.25
CA LEU A 12 55.54 7.66 70.11
C LEU A 12 55.68 6.75 68.87
N ILE A 13 56.05 5.49 69.07
CA ILE A 13 56.23 4.53 67.97
C ILE A 13 54.89 4.13 67.34
N GLU A 14 53.85 4.04 68.15
CA GLU A 14 52.48 3.74 67.70
C GLU A 14 51.91 4.87 66.84
N VAL A 15 52.13 6.14 67.23
CA VAL A 15 51.75 7.31 66.42
C VAL A 15 52.54 7.34 65.11
N LEU A 16 53.82 7.00 65.12
CA LEU A 16 54.65 6.91 63.89
C LEU A 16 54.14 5.84 62.92
N ILE A 17 53.79 4.65 63.43
CA ILE A 17 53.23 3.56 62.62
C ILE A 17 51.85 3.96 62.09
N ALA A 18 51.00 4.58 62.92
CA ALA A 18 49.68 5.06 62.50
C ALA A 18 49.78 6.12 61.38
N VAL A 19 50.73 7.06 61.49
CA VAL A 19 51.00 8.06 60.44
C VAL A 19 51.53 7.41 59.16
N ALA A 20 52.38 6.38 59.26
CA ALA A 20 52.88 5.65 58.09
C ALA A 20 51.75 4.90 57.36
N ILE A 21 50.89 4.19 58.09
CA ILE A 21 49.73 3.49 57.53
C ILE A 21 48.76 4.49 56.89
N LEU A 22 48.48 5.62 57.56
CA LEU A 22 47.64 6.69 57.01
C LEU A 22 48.24 7.27 55.73
N SER A 23 49.56 7.49 55.68
CA SER A 23 50.24 8.05 54.51
C SER A 23 50.14 7.11 53.31
N VAL A 24 50.30 5.81 53.51
CA VAL A 24 50.13 4.80 52.45
C VAL A 24 48.67 4.71 52.01
N GLY A 25 47.72 4.74 52.96
CA GLY A 25 46.28 4.75 52.65
C GLY A 25 45.87 5.98 51.84
N LEU A 26 46.37 7.17 52.18
CA LEU A 26 46.11 8.41 51.46
C LEU A 26 46.70 8.40 50.05
N LEU A 27 47.89 7.81 49.87
CA LEU A 27 48.50 7.63 48.56
C LEU A 27 47.67 6.69 47.67
N GLY A 28 47.14 5.59 48.23
CA GLY A 28 46.24 4.70 47.51
C GLY A 28 44.98 5.39 47.01
N VAL A 29 44.37 6.26 47.84
CA VAL A 29 43.21 7.08 47.43
C VAL A 29 43.57 8.07 46.32
N ALA A 30 44.74 8.72 46.41
CA ALA A 30 45.18 9.66 45.38
C ALA A 30 45.40 9.00 44.01
N VAL A 31 45.97 7.79 43.98
CA VAL A 31 46.14 7.01 42.75
C VAL A 31 44.78 6.60 42.17
N PHE A 32 43.88 6.07 43.01
CA PHE A 32 42.54 5.67 42.58
C PHE A 32 41.70 6.85 42.05
N GLN A 33 41.76 8.01 42.71
CA GLN A 33 41.10 9.23 42.22
C GLN A 33 41.68 9.68 40.87
N GLY A 34 42.99 9.58 40.67
CA GLY A 34 43.64 9.86 39.39
C GLY A 34 43.15 8.94 38.27
N GLU A 35 43.06 7.63 38.53
CA GLU A 35 42.54 6.65 37.57
C GLU A 35 41.07 6.90 37.22
N LEU A 36 40.22 7.21 38.21
CA LEU A 36 38.81 7.54 37.96
C LEU A 36 38.64 8.79 37.09
N ILE A 37 39.45 9.83 37.32
CA ILE A 37 39.41 11.06 36.53
C ILE A 37 39.85 10.78 35.08
N ASN A 38 40.94 10.03 34.90
CA ASN A 38 41.43 9.66 33.56
C ASN A 38 40.43 8.77 32.81
N SER A 39 39.84 7.78 33.49
CA SER A 39 38.79 6.92 32.94
C SER A 39 37.55 7.75 32.55
N SER A 40 37.15 8.71 33.38
CA SER A 40 36.03 9.61 33.08
C SER A 40 36.33 10.49 31.85
N ALA A 41 37.54 11.05 31.75
CA ALA A 41 37.95 11.87 30.61
C ALA A 41 38.00 11.05 29.30
N SER A 42 38.56 9.84 29.34
CA SER A 42 38.61 8.93 28.19
C SER A 42 37.21 8.50 27.73
N ASN A 43 36.33 8.14 28.67
CA ASN A 43 34.94 7.79 28.35
C ASN A 43 34.17 8.95 27.72
N LYS A 44 34.39 10.19 28.19
CA LYS A 44 33.79 11.40 27.60
C LYS A 44 34.29 11.65 26.18
N ALA A 45 35.61 11.55 25.95
CA ALA A 45 36.18 11.71 24.62
C ALA A 45 35.68 10.63 23.65
N ARG A 46 35.52 9.38 24.10
CA ARG A 46 34.96 8.30 23.27
C ARG A 46 33.49 8.51 22.94
N ALA A 47 32.69 9.00 23.87
CA ALA A 47 31.29 9.34 23.63
C ALA A 47 31.16 10.48 22.61
N GLU A 48 32.02 11.50 22.72
CA GLU A 48 32.09 12.62 21.77
C GLU A 48 32.54 12.15 20.38
N ALA A 49 33.55 11.28 20.29
CA ALA A 49 33.98 10.67 19.03
C ALA A 49 32.87 9.85 18.35
N LEU A 50 32.11 9.06 19.13
CA LEU A 50 30.99 8.29 18.62
C LEU A 50 29.87 9.20 18.10
N ALA A 51 29.54 10.26 18.82
CA ALA A 51 28.55 11.25 18.39
C ALA A 51 28.97 11.97 17.10
N LEU A 52 30.25 12.33 16.97
CA LEU A 52 30.81 12.92 15.73
C LEU A 52 30.73 11.95 14.55
N ALA A 53 31.02 10.67 14.78
CA ALA A 53 30.93 9.64 13.75
C ALA A 53 29.48 9.44 13.30
N GLN A 54 28.55 9.32 14.25
CA GLN A 54 27.11 9.17 13.99
C GLN A 54 26.54 10.38 13.25
N ALA A 55 26.87 11.60 13.67
CA ALA A 55 26.40 12.82 13.01
C ALA A 55 26.82 12.87 11.53
N ARG A 56 28.05 12.44 11.20
CA ARG A 56 28.49 12.34 9.81
C ARG A 56 27.75 11.24 9.05
N LEU A 57 27.51 10.09 9.69
CA LEU A 57 26.76 9.01 9.05
C LEU A 57 25.32 9.43 8.73
N GLU A 58 24.65 10.16 9.63
CA GLU A 58 23.31 10.70 9.37
C GLU A 58 23.32 11.78 8.28
N GLU A 59 24.34 12.64 8.23
CA GLU A 59 24.52 13.59 7.13
C GLU A 59 24.66 12.86 5.78
N MET A 60 25.43 11.77 5.74
CA MET A 60 25.57 10.95 4.54
C MET A 60 24.30 10.16 4.20
N ARG A 61 23.45 9.81 5.18
CA ARG A 61 22.13 9.21 4.95
C ARG A 61 21.14 10.19 4.35
N ASN A 62 21.27 11.48 4.68
CA ASN A 62 20.40 12.53 4.17
C ASN A 62 20.82 13.03 2.77
N TYR A 63 21.05 12.11 1.84
CA TYR A 63 21.46 12.44 0.46
C TYR A 63 20.29 12.57 -0.52
N THR A 64 19.10 12.10 -0.12
CA THR A 64 17.92 11.94 -0.99
C THR A 64 17.49 13.24 -1.68
N ASP A 65 17.63 14.39 -1.03
CA ASP A 65 17.28 15.70 -1.62
C ASP A 65 18.31 16.19 -2.65
N THR A 66 19.51 15.61 -2.66
CA THR A 66 20.66 16.11 -3.44
C THR A 66 20.97 15.25 -4.67
N VAL A 67 20.34 14.07 -4.78
CA VAL A 67 20.68 13.03 -5.75
C VAL A 67 19.41 12.51 -6.41
N LYS A 68 19.28 12.71 -7.72
CA LYS A 68 18.06 12.35 -8.49
C LYS A 68 18.18 11.04 -9.26
N ASN A 69 19.38 10.49 -9.41
CA ASN A 69 19.66 9.27 -10.17
C ASN A 69 20.89 8.51 -9.63
N VAL A 70 21.06 7.26 -10.06
CA VAL A 70 22.18 6.39 -9.64
C VAL A 70 23.54 6.99 -9.99
N SER A 71 23.66 7.67 -11.14
CA SER A 71 24.93 8.27 -11.57
C SER A 71 25.38 9.42 -10.66
N GLU A 72 24.44 10.24 -10.19
CA GLU A 72 24.69 11.30 -9.21
C GLU A 72 25.04 10.70 -7.85
N PHE A 73 24.40 9.60 -7.44
CA PHE A 73 24.72 8.89 -6.20
C PHE A 73 26.16 8.36 -6.21
N ASP A 74 26.56 7.72 -7.31
CA ASP A 74 27.92 7.21 -7.50
C ASP A 74 28.97 8.32 -7.54
N THR A 75 28.58 9.49 -8.06
CA THR A 75 29.45 10.68 -8.07
C THR A 75 29.60 11.27 -6.66
N LEU A 76 28.49 11.40 -5.91
CA LEU A 76 28.48 11.93 -4.55
C LEU A 76 29.26 11.03 -3.58
N PHE A 77 29.07 9.72 -3.68
CA PHE A 77 29.75 8.71 -2.87
C PHE A 77 30.80 7.94 -3.68
N THR A 78 31.79 8.69 -4.18
CA THR A 78 32.91 8.11 -4.92
C THR A 78 33.72 7.15 -4.03
N VAL A 79 34.00 5.94 -4.54
CA VAL A 79 34.81 4.93 -3.85
C VAL A 79 36.20 5.48 -3.50
N THR A 80 36.61 5.32 -2.26
CA THR A 80 37.90 5.83 -1.76
C THR A 80 38.93 4.71 -1.62
N THR A 81 40.21 5.05 -1.77
CA THR A 81 41.31 4.13 -1.42
C THR A 81 41.60 4.22 0.08
N GLY A 82 40.77 3.57 0.89
CA GLY A 82 40.87 3.57 2.35
C GLY A 82 40.33 4.85 2.99
N PHE A 83 40.76 5.14 4.23
CA PHE A 83 40.33 6.31 4.99
C PHE A 83 40.93 7.60 4.42
N GLY A 84 40.08 8.42 3.79
CA GLY A 84 40.42 9.71 3.19
C GLY A 84 39.76 10.90 3.90
N SER A 85 39.85 12.09 3.29
CA SER A 85 39.11 13.32 3.68
C SER A 85 39.23 13.68 5.17
N THR A 86 40.46 13.87 5.65
CA THR A 86 40.69 14.17 7.07
C THR A 86 40.17 15.57 7.46
N THR A 87 39.17 15.62 8.34
CA THR A 87 38.66 16.87 8.92
C THR A 87 38.97 16.93 10.42
N ALA A 88 39.53 18.06 10.86
CA ALA A 88 39.79 18.31 12.27
C ALA A 88 38.57 18.94 12.94
N HIS A 89 38.16 18.40 14.08
CA HIS A 89 37.06 18.89 14.89
C HIS A 89 37.56 19.23 16.30
N ASN A 90 37.37 20.48 16.71
CA ASN A 90 37.70 20.91 18.07
C ASN A 90 36.59 20.45 19.01
N GLY A 91 36.84 19.39 19.76
CA GLY A 91 35.94 18.93 20.80
C GLY A 91 36.19 19.62 22.14
N VAL A 92 35.31 19.33 23.10
CA VAL A 92 35.42 19.85 24.47
C VAL A 92 36.53 19.15 25.23
N ASN A 93 36.74 17.85 24.96
CA ASN A 93 37.69 17.01 25.70
C ASN A 93 38.98 16.70 24.93
N ALA A 94 38.94 16.76 23.59
CA ALA A 94 40.09 16.48 22.72
C ALA A 94 39.91 17.13 21.34
N VAL A 95 40.99 17.17 20.56
CA VAL A 95 40.91 17.48 19.12
C VAL A 95 40.74 16.17 18.37
N PHE A 96 39.66 16.07 17.59
CA PHE A 96 39.30 14.87 16.85
C PHE A 96 39.67 15.01 15.38
N SER A 97 40.09 13.90 14.79
CA SER A 97 40.38 13.75 13.36
C SER A 97 39.41 12.72 12.79
N ARG A 98 38.48 13.18 11.95
CA ARG A 98 37.48 12.34 11.27
C ARG A 98 37.95 11.99 9.87
N GLN A 99 37.80 10.74 9.47
CA GLN A 99 38.08 10.21 8.15
C GLN A 99 36.94 9.30 7.71
N GLU A 100 36.73 9.18 6.41
CA GLU A 100 35.71 8.31 5.82
C GLU A 100 36.33 7.40 4.77
N ALA A 101 35.82 6.17 4.67
CA ALA A 101 36.17 5.20 3.64
C ALA A 101 34.89 4.67 2.99
N ILE A 102 34.85 4.65 1.66
CA ILE A 102 33.70 4.20 0.88
C ILE A 102 34.16 3.08 -0.03
N THR A 103 33.52 1.91 0.05
CA THR A 103 33.82 0.74 -0.78
C THR A 103 32.55 0.26 -1.50
N GLN A 104 32.70 -0.25 -2.72
CA GLN A 104 31.58 -0.83 -3.47
C GLN A 104 31.22 -2.22 -2.92
N SER A 105 29.94 -2.48 -2.70
CA SER A 105 29.39 -3.80 -2.32
C SER A 105 28.15 -4.11 -3.16
N SER A 106 28.32 -4.79 -4.30
CA SER A 106 27.23 -5.08 -5.25
C SER A 106 26.48 -3.79 -5.68
N GLU A 107 25.22 -3.61 -5.25
CA GLU A 107 24.34 -2.48 -5.57
C GLU A 107 24.39 -1.36 -4.52
N THR A 108 25.22 -1.50 -3.48
CA THR A 108 25.33 -0.55 -2.38
C THR A 108 26.78 -0.09 -2.18
N LYS A 109 26.94 0.96 -1.37
CA LYS A 109 28.22 1.47 -0.87
C LYS A 109 28.34 1.11 0.61
N GLU A 110 29.43 0.45 0.98
CA GLU A 110 29.81 0.31 2.38
C GLU A 110 30.60 1.54 2.81
N ILE A 111 30.20 2.14 3.93
CA ILE A 111 30.79 3.37 4.46
C ILE A 111 31.31 3.11 5.86
N ALA A 112 32.59 3.43 6.06
CA ALA A 112 33.24 3.40 7.36
C ALA A 112 33.66 4.81 7.77
N ILE A 113 33.15 5.29 8.91
CA ILE A 113 33.55 6.57 9.50
C ILE A 113 34.47 6.30 10.68
N LYS A 114 35.70 6.83 10.62
CA LYS A 114 36.70 6.72 11.68
C LYS A 114 36.94 8.07 12.33
N VAL A 115 36.87 8.12 13.65
CA VAL A 115 37.21 9.30 14.44
C VAL A 115 38.36 8.93 15.39
N SER A 116 39.46 9.67 15.31
CA SER A 116 40.68 9.45 16.09
C SER A 116 41.03 10.69 16.92
N TRP A 117 41.60 10.50 18.11
CA TRP A 117 42.07 11.59 18.98
C TRP A 117 43.26 11.15 19.83
N GLN A 118 43.98 12.11 20.42
CA GLN A 118 45.00 11.82 21.43
C GLN A 118 44.42 11.94 22.84
N ASP A 119 44.67 10.95 23.68
CA ASP A 119 44.32 10.99 25.09
C ASP A 119 45.24 11.93 25.89
N GLY A 120 44.95 12.12 27.18
CA GLY A 120 45.77 12.97 28.06
C GLY A 120 47.21 12.48 28.29
N SER A 121 47.56 11.28 27.82
CA SER A 121 48.91 10.71 27.85
C SER A 121 49.63 10.77 26.50
N GLY A 122 48.98 11.30 25.46
CA GLY A 122 49.50 11.39 24.09
C GLY A 122 49.33 10.12 23.26
N GLN A 123 48.59 9.12 23.75
CA GLN A 123 48.26 7.92 22.99
C GLN A 123 47.07 8.17 22.07
N THR A 124 47.11 7.59 20.86
CA THR A 124 46.03 7.73 19.88
C THR A 124 44.96 6.68 20.12
N GLU A 125 43.72 7.12 20.28
CA GLU A 125 42.53 6.29 20.40
C GLU A 125 41.63 6.52 19.18
N GLU A 126 40.82 5.51 18.81
CA GLU A 126 39.91 5.61 17.68
C GLU A 126 38.58 4.87 17.86
N VAL A 127 37.56 5.34 17.14
CA VAL A 127 36.25 4.69 17.00
C VAL A 127 35.92 4.61 15.52
N ILE A 128 35.45 3.43 15.08
CA ILE A 128 34.99 3.19 13.72
C ILE A 128 33.54 2.73 13.78
N ILE A 129 32.67 3.35 13.00
CA ILE A 129 31.32 2.87 12.72
C ILE A 129 31.22 2.51 11.25
N GLN A 130 30.49 1.44 10.94
CA GLN A 130 30.25 0.97 9.58
C GLN A 130 28.75 0.95 9.32
N SER A 131 28.36 1.27 8.09
CA SER A 131 26.99 1.18 7.58
C SER A 131 27.05 0.89 6.08
N GLU A 132 25.93 0.43 5.55
CA GLU A 132 25.70 0.29 4.13
C GLU A 132 24.73 1.39 3.67
N LEU A 133 24.96 1.97 2.49
CA LEU A 133 24.07 2.90 1.81
C LEU A 133 23.80 2.39 0.40
N GLY A 134 22.54 2.11 0.07
CA GLY A 134 22.09 1.89 -1.31
C GLY A 134 21.40 3.14 -1.83
N PHE A 135 21.36 3.31 -3.16
CA PHE A 135 20.51 4.29 -3.82
C PHE A 135 19.12 3.68 -4.05
N LYS A 136 18.07 4.40 -3.64
CA LYS A 136 16.69 4.11 -4.05
C LYS A 136 16.06 5.42 -4.53
N SER A 137 15.52 5.42 -5.74
CA SER A 137 14.84 6.60 -6.25
C SER A 137 13.55 6.85 -5.44
N PRO A 138 13.36 8.02 -4.82
CA PRO A 138 12.07 8.37 -4.23
C PRO A 138 11.05 8.56 -5.36
N SER A 139 9.90 7.89 -5.28
CA SER A 139 8.76 8.17 -6.18
C SER A 139 7.96 9.39 -5.74
N LEU A 140 8.03 9.74 -4.45
CA LEU A 140 7.40 10.87 -3.78
C LEU A 140 8.35 11.42 -2.71
N VAL A 141 8.23 12.71 -2.39
CA VAL A 141 8.97 13.33 -1.28
C VAL A 141 8.45 12.72 0.03
N GLY A 142 9.26 11.88 0.68
CA GLY A 142 8.93 11.26 1.99
C GLY A 142 8.67 9.75 2.02
N GLU A 143 8.77 9.05 0.88
CA GLU A 143 8.65 7.58 0.83
C GLU A 143 9.95 6.90 1.30
N LEU A 144 10.11 6.76 2.63
CA LEU A 144 11.32 6.24 3.27
C LEU A 144 11.19 4.81 3.86
N ASP A 145 10.01 4.18 3.80
CA ASP A 145 9.79 2.87 4.42
C ASP A 145 9.06 1.91 3.47
N ASP A 146 9.78 0.89 3.00
CA ASP A 146 9.24 -0.15 2.12
C ASP A 146 9.88 -1.52 2.45
N PHE A 147 10.23 -1.73 3.72
CA PHE A 147 10.98 -2.91 4.14
C PHE A 147 10.17 -4.24 4.10
N ASP A 148 8.95 -4.26 3.53
CA ASP A 148 8.13 -5.48 3.47
C ASP A 148 7.24 -5.65 2.22
N ALA A 149 7.56 -5.00 1.09
CA ALA A 149 6.84 -5.25 -0.17
C ALA A 149 7.55 -6.29 -1.05
N ASN A 150 7.62 -7.55 -0.60
CA ASN A 150 7.91 -8.68 -1.49
C ASN A 150 6.64 -9.09 -2.26
N GLY A 151 6.23 -8.23 -3.19
CA GLY A 151 5.17 -8.49 -4.16
C GLY A 151 4.96 -7.26 -5.06
N PRO A 152 4.46 -7.42 -6.29
CA PRO A 152 4.03 -6.29 -7.11
C PRO A 152 2.76 -5.72 -6.48
N LEU A 153 2.92 -4.93 -5.42
CA LEU A 153 1.84 -4.07 -4.97
C LEU A 153 1.59 -3.10 -6.12
N VAL A 154 0.43 -3.25 -6.76
CA VAL A 154 -0.04 -2.30 -7.77
C VAL A 154 0.01 -0.93 -7.12
N ARG A 155 0.98 -0.11 -7.54
CA ARG A 155 1.19 1.22 -7.01
C ARG A 155 -0.10 2.03 -7.17
N SER A 156 -0.39 2.87 -6.19
CA SER A 156 -1.57 3.73 -6.27
C SER A 156 -1.47 4.65 -7.47
N ALA A 157 -2.60 4.96 -8.10
CA ALA A 157 -2.66 5.75 -9.32
C ALA A 157 -2.46 7.26 -9.07
N THR A 158 -2.05 7.67 -7.87
CA THR A 158 -2.09 9.03 -7.30
C THR A 158 -1.40 10.09 -8.17
N GLY A 159 -0.37 9.72 -8.93
CA GLY A 159 0.52 10.69 -9.58
C GLY A 159 1.26 11.55 -8.54
N ARG A 160 1.79 12.70 -8.97
CA ARG A 160 2.52 13.67 -8.12
C ARG A 160 1.62 14.67 -7.38
N ALA A 161 0.30 14.61 -7.57
CA ALA A 161 -0.63 15.50 -6.90
C ALA A 161 -1.10 14.90 -5.58
N GLU A 162 -1.30 15.76 -4.59
CA GLU A 162 -1.89 15.41 -3.30
C GLU A 162 -3.24 16.09 -3.16
N LEU A 163 -4.12 15.50 -2.33
CA LEU A 163 -5.36 16.16 -1.92
C LEU A 163 -5.01 17.46 -1.19
N GLY A 164 -5.68 18.53 -1.58
CA GLY A 164 -5.42 19.86 -1.04
C GLY A 164 -5.75 19.97 0.45
N GLU A 165 -4.96 20.77 1.16
CA GLU A 165 -5.20 21.11 2.56
C GLU A 165 -5.40 22.63 2.73
N GLY A 166 -6.45 22.97 3.48
CA GLY A 166 -6.75 24.35 3.89
C GLY A 166 -7.55 25.14 2.86
N GLU A 167 -7.64 26.45 3.12
CA GLU A 167 -8.49 27.39 2.38
C GLU A 167 -7.66 28.55 1.80
N VAL A 168 -8.26 29.26 0.84
CA VAL A 168 -7.77 30.53 0.29
C VAL A 168 -7.83 31.62 1.36
N LYS A 169 -6.70 32.29 1.59
CA LYS A 169 -6.58 33.37 2.60
C LYS A 169 -6.83 34.74 1.97
N VAL A 170 -7.14 35.74 2.80
CA VAL A 170 -7.32 37.15 2.37
C VAL A 170 -6.11 37.73 1.65
N THR A 171 -4.90 37.23 1.96
CA THR A 171 -3.65 37.68 1.34
C THR A 171 -3.30 36.93 0.06
N ASP A 172 -4.02 35.85 -0.24
CA ASP A 172 -3.72 34.99 -1.37
C ASP A 172 -4.24 35.66 -2.65
N THR A 173 -3.51 35.46 -3.76
CA THR A 173 -3.94 35.87 -5.10
C THR A 173 -4.19 34.62 -5.91
N VAL A 174 -5.45 34.40 -6.29
CA VAL A 174 -5.87 33.24 -7.08
C VAL A 174 -6.09 33.68 -8.52
N ASP A 175 -5.47 32.97 -9.47
CA ASP A 175 -5.74 33.17 -10.90
C ASP A 175 -6.91 32.27 -11.33
N MET A 176 -8.07 32.91 -11.54
CA MET A 176 -9.28 32.24 -12.04
C MET A 176 -9.37 32.27 -13.58
N THR A 177 -8.52 33.04 -14.25
CA THR A 177 -8.63 33.29 -15.70
C THR A 177 -7.97 32.20 -16.53
N GLN A 178 -7.08 31.43 -15.92
CA GLN A 178 -6.34 30.37 -16.60
C GLN A 178 -7.24 29.18 -16.95
N ASN A 179 -8.15 28.79 -16.05
CA ASN A 179 -8.88 27.52 -16.16
C ASN A 179 -10.29 27.68 -16.78
N GLY A 180 -10.97 28.81 -16.54
CA GLY A 180 -12.26 29.10 -17.19
C GLY A 180 -13.44 28.17 -16.80
N ASP A 181 -13.32 27.43 -15.70
CA ASP A 181 -14.27 26.41 -15.21
C ASP A 181 -14.74 26.63 -13.75
N ASN A 182 -14.47 27.83 -13.22
CA ASN A 182 -14.68 28.22 -11.82
C ASN A 182 -13.70 27.57 -10.82
N THR A 183 -12.61 26.94 -11.28
CA THR A 183 -11.45 26.63 -10.45
C THR A 183 -10.37 27.71 -10.60
N GLY A 184 -9.48 27.79 -9.61
CA GLY A 184 -8.40 28.76 -9.57
C GLY A 184 -7.05 28.13 -9.31
N ILE A 185 -6.01 28.78 -9.81
CA ILE A 185 -4.63 28.43 -9.51
C ILE A 185 -4.10 29.39 -8.45
N LEU A 186 -3.63 28.81 -7.33
CA LEU A 186 -3.05 29.51 -6.21
C LEU A 186 -1.57 29.15 -6.08
N ASP A 187 -0.72 30.16 -6.15
CA ASP A 187 0.69 30.07 -5.78
C ASP A 187 1.01 31.03 -4.64
N ARG A 188 1.64 30.50 -3.58
CA ARG A 188 2.07 31.26 -2.40
C ARG A 188 3.56 31.62 -2.43
N GLY A 189 4.28 31.24 -3.48
CA GLY A 189 5.73 31.43 -3.62
C GLY A 189 6.56 30.46 -2.80
N ASP A 190 5.95 29.38 -2.29
CA ASP A 190 6.59 28.37 -1.46
C ASP A 190 7.05 27.12 -2.23
N GLY A 191 6.95 27.15 -3.56
CA GLY A 191 7.32 26.03 -4.44
C GLY A 191 6.13 25.15 -4.83
N ASP A 192 5.05 25.20 -4.05
CA ASP A 192 3.83 24.40 -4.26
C ASP A 192 2.81 25.13 -5.14
N LEU A 193 2.26 24.43 -6.14
CA LEU A 193 1.12 24.92 -6.93
C LEU A 193 -0.17 24.30 -6.42
N ARG A 194 -1.20 25.12 -6.15
CA ARG A 194 -2.46 24.68 -5.55
C ARG A 194 -3.63 24.94 -6.48
N LEU A 195 -4.56 24.00 -6.55
CA LEU A 195 -5.84 24.16 -7.23
C LEU A 195 -6.92 24.48 -6.18
N THR A 196 -7.78 25.45 -6.47
CA THR A 196 -8.86 25.89 -5.60
C THR A 196 -10.21 25.73 -6.28
N ASN A 197 -11.27 25.50 -5.51
CA ASN A 197 -12.65 25.43 -6.03
C ASN A 197 -13.32 26.80 -6.24
N GLY A 198 -12.54 27.88 -6.08
CA GLY A 198 -12.96 29.26 -6.24
C GLY A 198 -11.81 30.24 -5.96
N GLY A 199 -12.08 31.53 -6.08
CA GLY A 199 -11.07 32.60 -5.94
C GLY A 199 -11.27 33.51 -4.73
N GLU A 200 -12.29 33.26 -3.91
CA GLU A 200 -12.62 34.09 -2.76
C GLU A 200 -12.01 33.52 -1.47
N THR A 201 -11.91 34.37 -0.44
CA THR A 201 -11.43 33.93 0.87
C THR A 201 -12.40 32.92 1.48
N GLY A 202 -11.88 31.78 1.92
CA GLY A 202 -12.66 30.67 2.47
C GLY A 202 -13.01 29.58 1.47
N ASP A 203 -12.66 29.76 0.18
CA ASP A 203 -12.71 28.68 -0.80
C ASP A 203 -11.64 27.61 -0.48
N ASP A 204 -11.93 26.35 -0.79
CA ASP A 204 -11.08 25.21 -0.43
C ASP A 204 -9.93 25.05 -1.43
N VAL A 205 -8.75 24.70 -0.91
CA VAL A 205 -7.66 24.13 -1.70
C VAL A 205 -7.98 22.65 -1.91
N VAL A 206 -8.23 22.25 -3.17
CA VAL A 206 -8.72 20.90 -3.51
C VAL A 206 -7.60 19.96 -3.95
N LEU A 207 -6.53 20.48 -4.56
CA LEU A 207 -5.33 19.72 -4.91
C LEU A 207 -4.07 20.55 -4.69
N THR A 208 -2.96 19.88 -4.42
CA THR A 208 -1.63 20.50 -4.32
C THR A 208 -0.61 19.69 -5.11
N LEU A 209 0.15 20.35 -5.97
CA LEU A 209 1.39 19.82 -6.55
C LEU A 209 2.56 20.34 -5.73
N LYS A 210 3.26 19.41 -5.09
CA LYS A 210 4.48 19.70 -4.33
C LYS A 210 5.64 19.98 -5.27
N ASP A 211 6.46 20.97 -4.91
CA ASP A 211 7.68 21.35 -5.66
C ASP A 211 7.44 21.58 -7.16
N ALA A 212 6.25 22.05 -7.52
CA ALA A 212 5.87 22.34 -8.90
C ALA A 212 6.67 23.51 -9.48
N CYS A 213 7.07 24.45 -8.63
CA CYS A 213 7.81 25.65 -8.99
C CYS A 213 9.26 25.56 -8.51
N GLU A 214 10.22 25.94 -9.35
CA GLU A 214 11.63 26.00 -8.95
C GLU A 214 11.88 27.19 -8.01
N LEU A 215 12.52 26.92 -6.88
CA LEU A 215 12.99 27.90 -5.89
C LEU A 215 14.50 28.13 -6.04
N ASP A 216 14.93 29.37 -5.84
CA ASP A 216 16.36 29.71 -5.82
C ASP A 216 17.03 29.29 -4.49
N THR A 217 18.34 29.50 -4.38
CA THR A 217 19.10 29.17 -3.16
C THR A 217 18.68 29.93 -1.90
N ASN A 218 17.89 31.00 -2.05
CA ASN A 218 17.35 31.78 -0.93
C ASN A 218 15.93 31.30 -0.54
N GLY A 219 15.37 30.34 -1.29
CA GLY A 219 13.99 29.86 -1.11
C GLY A 219 12.95 30.74 -1.81
N ASP A 220 13.37 31.66 -2.69
CA ASP A 220 12.47 32.54 -3.43
C ASP A 220 12.10 31.94 -4.80
N ARG A 221 10.86 32.17 -5.27
CA ARG A 221 10.38 31.69 -6.57
C ARG A 221 11.23 32.22 -7.72
N THR A 222 11.72 31.30 -8.57
CA THR A 222 12.46 31.67 -9.79
C THR A 222 11.53 32.23 -10.88
N THR A 223 12.11 32.72 -11.98
CA THR A 223 11.32 33.19 -13.15
C THR A 223 10.84 32.06 -14.06
N LEU A 224 11.17 30.80 -13.74
CA LEU A 224 10.73 29.66 -14.54
C LEU A 224 9.26 29.36 -14.27
N PRO A 225 8.48 29.00 -15.31
CA PRO A 225 7.09 28.63 -15.13
C PRO A 225 7.01 27.35 -14.29
N CYS A 226 6.01 27.28 -13.42
CA CYS A 226 5.75 26.08 -12.64
C CYS A 226 5.19 24.98 -13.54
N THR A 227 5.43 23.74 -13.12
CA THR A 227 4.78 22.57 -13.71
C THR A 227 3.28 22.61 -13.41
N GLY A 228 2.46 22.54 -14.45
CA GLY A 228 1.00 22.59 -14.34
C GLY A 228 0.36 21.25 -13.96
N PHE A 229 -0.92 21.31 -13.61
CA PHE A 229 -1.76 20.13 -13.44
C PHE A 229 -2.03 19.46 -14.79
N VAL A 230 -2.25 18.15 -14.76
CA VAL A 230 -2.81 17.42 -15.89
C VAL A 230 -4.30 17.71 -15.94
N GLU A 231 -4.80 18.06 -17.12
CA GLU A 231 -6.20 18.39 -17.36
C GLU A 231 -6.79 17.37 -18.32
N ILE A 232 -7.78 16.60 -17.86
CA ILE A 232 -8.56 15.71 -18.73
C ILE A 232 -10.00 16.19 -18.75
N SER A 233 -10.44 16.67 -19.91
CA SER A 233 -11.73 17.33 -20.10
C SER A 233 -12.62 16.65 -21.14
N GLY A 234 -13.92 16.85 -20.99
CA GLY A 234 -14.92 16.30 -21.89
C GLY A 234 -16.31 16.77 -21.51
N ARG A 235 -17.32 16.25 -22.21
CA ARG A 235 -18.73 16.54 -21.99
C ARG A 235 -19.49 15.32 -21.58
N VAL A 236 -20.44 15.52 -20.67
CA VAL A 236 -21.44 14.50 -20.34
C VAL A 236 -22.74 14.87 -21.03
N TYR A 237 -23.15 14.05 -21.98
CA TYR A 237 -24.43 14.13 -22.67
C TYR A 237 -25.46 13.23 -22.00
N ILE A 238 -26.71 13.67 -21.94
CA ILE A 238 -27.86 12.92 -21.42
C ILE A 238 -28.88 12.85 -22.56
N ASP A 239 -29.16 11.66 -23.08
CA ASP A 239 -30.17 11.45 -24.12
C ASP A 239 -31.57 11.68 -23.54
N THR A 240 -32.24 12.75 -23.96
CA THR A 240 -33.53 13.16 -23.37
C THR A 240 -34.67 12.23 -23.76
N ALA A 241 -34.52 11.50 -24.87
CA ALA A 241 -35.51 10.57 -25.39
C ALA A 241 -35.59 9.28 -24.56
N SER A 242 -34.45 8.73 -24.14
CA SER A 242 -34.38 7.51 -23.31
C SER A 242 -34.25 7.79 -21.82
N GLN A 243 -33.62 8.90 -21.43
CA GLN A 243 -33.32 9.24 -20.04
C GLN A 243 -33.90 10.60 -19.64
N SER A 244 -35.11 10.56 -19.08
CA SER A 244 -35.81 11.76 -18.58
C SER A 244 -35.81 11.88 -17.05
N ARG A 245 -35.29 10.88 -16.33
CA ARG A 245 -35.36 10.81 -14.86
C ARG A 245 -34.16 11.44 -14.17
N VAL A 246 -32.98 11.34 -14.78
CA VAL A 246 -31.72 11.84 -14.22
C VAL A 246 -31.56 13.33 -14.54
N THR A 247 -31.23 14.13 -13.53
CA THR A 247 -30.88 15.54 -13.70
C THR A 247 -29.36 15.73 -13.74
N PRO A 248 -28.84 16.81 -14.36
CA PRO A 248 -27.40 17.06 -14.42
C PRO A 248 -26.71 17.04 -13.04
N GLY A 249 -27.35 17.57 -12.00
CA GLY A 249 -26.82 17.58 -10.64
C GLY A 249 -26.62 16.19 -10.03
N ASP A 250 -27.42 15.20 -10.45
CA ASP A 250 -27.33 13.81 -9.98
C ASP A 250 -26.12 13.06 -10.56
N ILE A 251 -25.42 13.62 -11.55
CA ILE A 251 -24.33 12.96 -12.28
C ILE A 251 -22.98 13.48 -11.80
N TYR A 252 -22.26 12.68 -11.02
CA TYR A 252 -20.92 12.99 -10.54
C TYR A 252 -19.86 12.40 -11.47
N VAL A 253 -18.94 13.24 -11.93
CA VAL A 253 -17.72 12.78 -12.59
C VAL A 253 -16.67 12.52 -11.51
N LYS A 254 -16.09 11.33 -11.51
CA LYS A 254 -15.09 10.93 -10.51
C LYS A 254 -13.87 10.36 -11.21
N ALA A 255 -12.71 10.86 -10.79
CA ALA A 255 -11.42 10.27 -11.10
C ALA A 255 -10.93 9.42 -9.91
N SER A 256 -10.06 8.46 -10.19
CA SER A 256 -9.45 7.60 -9.17
C SER A 256 -8.37 8.35 -8.40
N ASP A 257 -8.27 8.10 -7.09
CA ASP A 257 -7.20 8.58 -6.21
C ASP A 257 -7.18 10.13 -6.03
N ALA A 258 -6.00 10.75 -5.87
CA ALA A 258 -5.82 12.20 -5.74
C ALA A 258 -6.11 12.93 -7.06
N ALA A 259 -7.39 13.22 -7.27
CA ALA A 259 -7.87 13.98 -8.42
C ALA A 259 -9.12 14.80 -8.06
N TYR A 260 -9.31 15.92 -8.75
CA TYR A 260 -10.45 16.81 -8.57
C TYR A 260 -11.13 17.05 -9.91
N CYS A 261 -12.38 16.61 -10.03
CA CYS A 261 -13.18 16.80 -11.23
C CYS A 261 -14.21 17.91 -11.01
N GLN A 262 -13.99 19.04 -11.69
CA GLN A 262 -14.92 20.14 -11.76
C GLN A 262 -15.98 19.86 -12.83
N ARG A 263 -17.25 20.15 -12.52
CA ARG A 263 -18.38 20.05 -13.46
C ARG A 263 -19.00 21.43 -13.63
N TYR A 264 -19.21 21.87 -14.86
CA TYR A 264 -19.70 23.22 -15.14
C TYR A 264 -20.44 23.29 -16.47
N TYR A 265 -21.16 24.39 -16.70
CA TYR A 265 -21.72 24.74 -18.00
C TYR A 265 -21.67 26.26 -18.16
N TYR A 266 -21.61 26.74 -19.41
CA TYR A 266 -21.60 28.18 -19.66
C TYR A 266 -23.01 28.77 -19.67
N ASN A 267 -23.23 29.95 -19.11
CA ASN A 267 -24.51 30.63 -19.26
C ASN A 267 -24.61 31.38 -20.61
N ALA A 268 -25.70 32.12 -20.84
CA ALA A 268 -25.89 32.89 -22.07
C ALA A 268 -24.85 34.02 -22.26
N ASP A 269 -24.18 34.44 -21.19
CA ASP A 269 -23.13 35.46 -21.19
C ASP A 269 -21.72 34.84 -21.31
N ALA A 270 -21.61 33.52 -21.55
CA ALA A 270 -20.38 32.73 -21.63
C ALA A 270 -19.58 32.65 -20.31
N GLU A 271 -20.24 32.86 -19.17
CA GLU A 271 -19.63 32.67 -17.85
C GLU A 271 -19.85 31.23 -17.36
N PRO A 272 -18.84 30.57 -16.77
CA PRO A 272 -18.95 29.22 -16.25
C PRO A 272 -19.81 29.19 -14.97
N ILE A 273 -20.76 28.26 -14.90
CA ILE A 273 -21.58 27.98 -13.72
C ILE A 273 -21.29 26.54 -13.29
N ALA A 274 -20.90 26.35 -12.02
CA ALA A 274 -20.67 25.04 -11.45
C ALA A 274 -21.95 24.20 -11.37
N VAL A 275 -21.86 22.91 -11.69
CA VAL A 275 -22.94 21.93 -11.56
C VAL A 275 -22.91 21.32 -10.16
N ASP A 276 -23.95 21.61 -9.39
CA ASP A 276 -24.17 21.09 -8.04
C ASP A 276 -25.44 20.21 -7.95
N SER A 277 -25.75 19.66 -6.77
CA SER A 277 -26.92 18.81 -6.56
C SER A 277 -28.26 19.54 -6.71
N SER A 278 -28.27 20.87 -6.78
CA SER A 278 -29.47 21.68 -7.04
C SER A 278 -29.67 21.99 -8.53
N THR A 279 -28.68 21.67 -9.36
CA THR A 279 -28.65 22.00 -10.78
C THR A 279 -29.57 21.07 -11.57
N THR A 280 -30.71 21.63 -12.00
CA THR A 280 -31.75 20.91 -12.76
C THR A 280 -31.70 21.17 -14.27
N ASN A 281 -31.01 22.24 -14.68
CA ASN A 281 -30.88 22.66 -16.07
C ASN A 281 -29.40 22.69 -16.48
N ALA A 282 -29.13 22.24 -17.70
CA ALA A 282 -27.84 22.35 -18.37
C ALA A 282 -28.09 22.81 -19.82
N HIS A 283 -27.05 22.89 -20.65
CA HIS A 283 -27.24 23.22 -22.06
C HIS A 283 -28.07 22.14 -22.76
N ILE A 284 -28.81 22.57 -23.77
CA ILE A 284 -29.69 21.72 -24.56
C ILE A 284 -29.28 21.91 -26.02
N THR A 285 -29.13 20.81 -26.75
CA THR A 285 -28.84 20.84 -28.19
C THR A 285 -30.02 21.39 -29.00
N ALA A 286 -29.79 21.74 -30.26
CA ALA A 286 -30.74 22.51 -31.08
C ALA A 286 -32.16 21.90 -31.19
N ASN A 287 -32.28 20.57 -31.24
CA ASN A 287 -33.55 19.85 -31.25
C ASN A 287 -33.94 19.25 -29.88
N SER A 288 -33.18 19.57 -28.84
CA SER A 288 -33.34 19.03 -27.48
C SER A 288 -33.15 17.52 -27.36
N ASP A 289 -32.42 16.90 -28.29
CA ASP A 289 -32.10 15.47 -28.21
C ASP A 289 -31.17 15.18 -27.02
N TYR A 290 -30.25 16.10 -26.70
CA TYR A 290 -29.33 15.96 -25.57
C TYR A 290 -29.36 17.16 -24.62
N LYS A 291 -29.23 16.87 -23.33
CA LYS A 291 -28.75 17.82 -22.33
C LYS A 291 -27.27 17.57 -22.08
N TYR A 292 -26.46 18.60 -21.90
CA TYR A 292 -25.04 18.40 -21.62
C TYR A 292 -24.44 19.45 -20.68
N PHE A 293 -23.39 19.03 -19.98
CA PHE A 293 -22.49 19.89 -19.22
C PHE A 293 -21.04 19.44 -19.45
N ASP A 294 -20.11 20.36 -19.24
CA ASP A 294 -18.68 20.15 -19.40
C ASP A 294 -18.06 19.72 -18.06
N TYR A 295 -16.98 18.95 -18.14
CA TYR A 295 -16.17 18.60 -16.98
C TYR A 295 -14.69 18.70 -17.29
N THR A 296 -13.91 19.05 -16.26
CA THR A 296 -12.44 19.05 -16.29
C THR A 296 -11.95 18.35 -15.04
N CYS A 297 -11.18 17.28 -15.20
CA CYS A 297 -10.50 16.60 -14.11
C CYS A 297 -9.04 17.04 -14.05
N TYR A 298 -8.63 17.56 -12.90
CA TYR A 298 -7.25 17.94 -12.59
C TYR A 298 -6.55 16.81 -11.85
N LEU A 299 -5.36 16.45 -12.33
CA LEU A 299 -4.57 15.33 -11.82
C LEU A 299 -3.08 15.72 -11.76
N GLY A 300 -2.28 14.90 -11.08
CA GLY A 300 -0.82 15.05 -11.09
C GLY A 300 -0.15 14.26 -12.21
N GLY A 301 1.02 14.72 -12.66
CA GLY A 301 1.87 13.93 -13.54
C GLY A 301 2.20 12.57 -12.92
N GLY A 302 2.23 11.51 -13.73
CA GLY A 302 2.39 10.11 -13.33
C GLY A 302 1.08 9.38 -12.98
N TRP A 303 -0.07 10.05 -13.05
CA TRP A 303 -1.38 9.44 -12.78
C TRP A 303 -1.79 8.42 -13.86
N HIS A 304 -2.32 7.25 -13.45
CA HIS A 304 -2.77 6.17 -14.36
C HIS A 304 -4.01 5.45 -13.81
N GLY A 305 -5.12 6.17 -13.74
CA GLY A 305 -6.36 5.70 -13.13
C GLY A 305 -7.55 5.69 -14.09
N ASN A 306 -8.75 5.76 -13.50
CA ASN A 306 -10.01 5.74 -14.22
C ASN A 306 -10.77 7.05 -14.00
N ILE A 307 -11.44 7.55 -15.03
CA ILE A 307 -12.45 8.61 -14.93
C ILE A 307 -13.79 8.01 -15.32
N GLY A 308 -14.83 8.21 -14.51
CA GLY A 308 -16.15 7.67 -14.82
C GLY A 308 -17.28 8.47 -14.20
N LEU A 309 -18.49 8.02 -14.51
CA LEU A 309 -19.73 8.62 -14.03
C LEU A 309 -20.29 7.84 -12.84
N VAL A 310 -20.74 8.57 -11.83
CA VAL A 310 -21.43 8.04 -10.65
C VAL A 310 -22.75 8.78 -10.51
N LEU A 311 -23.86 8.05 -10.49
CA LEU A 311 -25.20 8.63 -10.35
C LEU A 311 -25.65 8.65 -8.90
N GLU A 312 -26.38 9.69 -8.50
CA GLU A 312 -27.07 9.76 -7.21
C GLU A 312 -28.14 8.65 -7.13
N GLY A 313 -27.98 7.74 -6.16
CA GLY A 313 -28.77 6.50 -6.08
C GLY A 313 -28.17 5.29 -6.80
N GLY A 314 -26.98 5.45 -7.41
CA GLY A 314 -26.25 4.41 -8.14
C GLY A 314 -26.72 4.26 -9.58
N ILE A 315 -25.86 3.67 -10.43
CA ILE A 315 -26.25 3.30 -11.80
C ILE A 315 -27.28 2.17 -11.69
N THR A 316 -28.54 2.47 -12.01
CA THR A 316 -29.57 1.43 -12.03
C THR A 316 -29.30 0.50 -13.21
N ARG A 317 -29.90 -0.72 -13.21
CA ARG A 317 -29.71 -1.67 -14.32
C ARG A 317 -30.08 -1.12 -15.70
N THR A 318 -30.84 -0.02 -15.76
CA THR A 318 -31.30 0.63 -16.98
C THR A 318 -30.51 1.88 -17.35
N ASP A 319 -29.69 2.44 -16.45
CA ASP A 319 -28.88 3.61 -16.77
C ASP A 319 -27.56 3.11 -17.39
N LYS A 320 -27.32 3.42 -18.66
CA LYS A 320 -26.14 2.98 -19.43
C LYS A 320 -25.37 4.16 -19.96
N VAL A 321 -24.06 4.01 -20.08
CA VAL A 321 -23.17 5.07 -20.56
C VAL A 321 -22.48 4.57 -21.82
N CYS A 322 -22.72 5.26 -22.92
CA CYS A 322 -22.10 5.01 -24.21
C CYS A 322 -20.83 5.87 -24.36
N VAL A 323 -19.78 5.25 -24.88
CA VAL A 323 -18.48 5.84 -25.22
C VAL A 323 -18.02 5.30 -26.58
N GLY A 324 -16.96 5.87 -27.17
CA GLY A 324 -16.44 5.47 -28.47
C GLY A 324 -16.97 6.30 -29.65
N ASP A 325 -16.50 5.99 -30.85
CA ASP A 325 -16.83 6.70 -32.08
C ASP A 325 -17.85 5.89 -32.92
N PRO A 326 -19.12 6.34 -33.03
CA PRO A 326 -20.15 5.67 -33.82
C PRO A 326 -19.95 5.78 -35.34
N THR A 327 -19.00 6.60 -35.79
CA THR A 327 -18.66 6.81 -37.20
C THR A 327 -17.40 6.08 -37.62
N SER A 328 -16.63 5.54 -36.66
CA SER A 328 -15.40 4.81 -36.97
C SER A 328 -15.70 3.47 -37.63
N VAL A 329 -14.82 3.06 -38.53
CA VAL A 329 -14.82 1.72 -39.13
C VAL A 329 -13.82 0.80 -38.44
N ASN A 330 -13.06 1.32 -37.45
CA ASN A 330 -12.10 0.57 -36.67
C ASN A 330 -12.82 -0.07 -35.47
N PRO A 331 -12.84 -1.41 -35.33
CA PRO A 331 -13.48 -2.08 -34.21
C PRO A 331 -12.97 -1.67 -32.82
N TRP A 332 -11.72 -1.18 -32.75
CA TRP A 332 -11.12 -0.70 -31.49
C TRP A 332 -11.60 0.69 -31.06
N GLU A 333 -12.24 1.41 -31.97
CA GLU A 333 -12.83 2.73 -31.74
C GLU A 333 -14.37 2.67 -31.72
N ASP A 334 -14.94 1.49 -31.94
CA ASP A 334 -16.39 1.29 -31.99
C ASP A 334 -17.04 1.64 -30.65
N THR A 335 -18.33 1.95 -30.70
CA THR A 335 -19.10 2.28 -29.51
C THR A 335 -19.11 1.15 -28.51
N GLN A 336 -18.96 1.50 -27.23
CA GLN A 336 -18.98 0.57 -26.10
C GLN A 336 -19.88 1.10 -24.98
N ILE A 337 -20.45 0.18 -24.19
CA ILE A 337 -21.20 0.54 -22.98
C ILE A 337 -20.26 0.44 -21.77
N ALA A 338 -19.75 1.58 -21.31
CA ALA A 338 -18.87 1.64 -20.16
C ALA A 338 -19.14 2.90 -19.31
N GLY A 339 -19.39 2.70 -18.01
CA GLY A 339 -19.56 3.78 -17.03
C GLY A 339 -18.26 4.49 -16.62
N ARG A 340 -17.12 4.02 -17.14
CA ARG A 340 -15.78 4.56 -16.86
C ARG A 340 -14.89 4.41 -18.08
N ARG A 341 -13.88 5.27 -18.16
CA ARG A 341 -12.76 5.17 -19.09
C ARG A 341 -11.46 4.99 -18.30
N VAL A 342 -10.64 4.03 -18.70
CA VAL A 342 -9.32 3.75 -18.13
C VAL A 342 -8.27 4.53 -18.89
N TYR A 343 -7.35 5.18 -18.17
CA TYR A 343 -6.23 5.93 -18.75
C TYR A 343 -4.93 5.29 -18.29
N ARG A 344 -4.19 4.71 -19.22
CA ARG A 344 -2.97 3.97 -18.86
C ARG A 344 -2.00 3.89 -20.02
N GLY A 345 -0.72 4.08 -19.72
CA GLY A 345 0.38 3.69 -20.59
C GLY A 345 1.01 2.38 -20.13
N MET A 346 1.70 1.72 -21.04
CA MET A 346 2.36 0.44 -20.81
C MET A 346 3.83 0.54 -21.23
N ALA A 347 4.72 0.44 -20.26
CA ALA A 347 6.16 0.45 -20.47
C ALA A 347 6.74 -0.95 -20.22
N HIS A 348 7.89 -1.26 -20.81
CA HIS A 348 8.60 -2.52 -20.62
C HIS A 348 10.05 -2.26 -20.21
N ASP A 349 10.61 -3.19 -19.46
CA ASP A 349 12.00 -3.15 -19.04
C ASP A 349 12.90 -3.96 -20.00
N PHE A 350 14.22 -3.78 -19.89
CA PHE A 350 15.22 -4.48 -20.68
C PHE A 350 16.05 -5.43 -19.81
N THR A 351 16.47 -6.54 -20.40
CA THR A 351 17.39 -7.52 -19.76
C THR A 351 18.86 -7.18 -20.00
N ASP A 352 19.13 -6.25 -20.90
CA ASP A 352 20.46 -5.83 -21.31
C ASP A 352 20.66 -4.32 -21.17
N ASP A 353 21.87 -3.92 -20.82
CA ASP A 353 22.26 -2.51 -20.71
C ASP A 353 22.27 -1.78 -22.09
N THR A 354 21.99 -2.50 -23.17
CA THR A 354 21.93 -1.97 -24.55
C THR A 354 20.51 -1.66 -25.01
N ASN A 355 19.50 -1.88 -24.16
CA ASN A 355 18.07 -1.65 -24.43
C ASN A 355 17.59 -2.33 -25.72
N THR A 356 18.06 -3.56 -25.97
CA THR A 356 17.75 -4.35 -27.17
C THR A 356 16.86 -5.54 -26.90
N THR A 357 16.88 -6.09 -25.68
CA THR A 357 16.17 -7.31 -25.33
C THR A 357 15.18 -7.06 -24.20
N LYS A 358 13.88 -7.10 -24.51
CA LYS A 358 12.79 -6.89 -23.55
C LYS A 358 12.77 -7.95 -22.45
N LEU A 359 12.42 -7.54 -21.24
CA LEU A 359 12.20 -8.42 -20.08
C LEU A 359 11.00 -9.33 -20.30
N ARG A 360 11.20 -10.62 -20.03
CA ARG A 360 10.20 -11.68 -20.19
C ARG A 360 10.04 -12.52 -18.93
N ASP A 361 8.86 -13.08 -18.75
CA ASP A 361 8.54 -13.99 -17.65
C ASP A 361 8.96 -15.44 -17.95
N ALA A 362 8.61 -16.36 -17.04
CA ALA A 362 8.93 -17.79 -17.18
C ALA A 362 8.21 -18.49 -18.35
N ASN A 363 7.17 -17.86 -18.91
CA ASN A 363 6.40 -18.34 -20.05
C ASN A 363 6.83 -17.70 -21.38
N ASP A 364 7.89 -16.89 -21.37
CA ASP A 364 8.39 -16.11 -22.52
C ASP A 364 7.48 -14.92 -22.92
N ASP A 365 6.58 -14.47 -22.03
CA ASP A 365 5.74 -13.29 -22.28
C ASP A 365 6.44 -12.00 -21.82
N ILE A 366 6.23 -10.89 -22.55
CA ILE A 366 6.82 -9.60 -22.20
C ILE A 366 6.15 -9.04 -20.94
N ILE A 367 6.97 -8.61 -19.98
CA ILE A 367 6.47 -7.98 -18.76
C ILE A 367 6.24 -6.49 -19.03
N TYR A 368 4.98 -6.06 -18.88
CA TYR A 368 4.59 -4.66 -19.00
C TYR A 368 4.27 -4.05 -17.62
N TYR A 369 4.79 -2.85 -17.41
CA TYR A 369 4.56 -2.00 -16.24
C TYR A 369 3.61 -0.86 -16.60
N SER A 370 2.75 -0.49 -15.66
CA SER A 370 1.86 0.67 -15.86
C SER A 370 2.64 1.97 -15.72
N ILE A 371 2.48 2.86 -16.71
CA ILE A 371 2.98 4.22 -16.69
C ILE A 371 1.82 5.21 -16.81
N GLY A 372 1.96 6.34 -16.13
CA GLY A 372 0.95 7.39 -16.10
C GLY A 372 1.26 8.55 -17.03
N VAL A 373 0.39 9.54 -16.94
CA VAL A 373 0.39 10.73 -17.79
C VAL A 373 1.62 11.61 -17.56
N SER A 374 2.07 12.35 -18.57
CA SER A 374 3.09 13.40 -18.41
C SER A 374 2.56 14.60 -17.61
N ASP A 375 3.45 15.40 -17.05
CA ASP A 375 3.09 16.64 -16.34
C ASP A 375 2.48 17.67 -17.28
N ALA A 376 1.56 18.49 -16.75
CA ALA A 376 0.91 19.57 -17.47
C ALA A 376 0.24 19.14 -18.80
N LEU A 377 -0.07 17.85 -18.94
CA LEU A 377 -0.72 17.31 -20.12
C LEU A 377 -2.18 17.76 -20.15
N VAL A 378 -2.60 18.31 -21.29
CA VAL A 378 -4.00 18.69 -21.55
C VAL A 378 -4.58 17.70 -22.55
N LEU A 379 -5.61 16.98 -22.13
CA LEU A 379 -6.39 16.05 -22.95
C LEU A 379 -7.86 16.49 -22.99
N PRO A 380 -8.49 16.58 -24.17
CA PRO A 380 -7.88 16.40 -25.49
C PRO A 380 -7.00 17.59 -25.89
N ALA A 381 -6.13 17.41 -26.89
CA ALA A 381 -5.38 18.53 -27.46
C ALA A 381 -6.34 19.49 -28.21
N GLU A 382 -5.90 20.73 -28.47
CA GLU A 382 -6.72 21.71 -29.17
C GLU A 382 -7.14 21.20 -30.56
N GLY A 383 -8.45 21.02 -30.76
CA GLY A 383 -9.02 20.53 -32.01
C GLY A 383 -9.28 19.02 -32.07
N ASP A 384 -8.83 18.26 -31.07
CA ASP A 384 -9.15 16.84 -30.92
C ASP A 384 -10.53 16.63 -30.27
N ALA A 385 -11.05 15.42 -30.40
CA ALA A 385 -12.35 15.05 -29.84
C ALA A 385 -12.32 15.01 -28.30
N GLY A 386 -13.42 15.45 -27.68
CA GLY A 386 -13.60 15.41 -26.22
C GLY A 386 -13.57 13.99 -25.65
N HIS A 387 -13.25 13.88 -24.37
CA HIS A 387 -13.35 12.61 -23.63
C HIS A 387 -14.81 12.35 -23.20
N ASP A 388 -15.74 12.41 -24.14
CA ASP A 388 -17.16 12.51 -23.85
C ASP A 388 -17.79 11.21 -23.33
N PHE A 389 -18.89 11.35 -22.59
CA PHE A 389 -19.74 10.26 -22.11
C PHE A 389 -21.20 10.55 -22.47
N VAL A 390 -21.94 9.55 -22.95
CA VAL A 390 -23.36 9.69 -23.29
C VAL A 390 -24.22 8.80 -22.40
N LEU A 391 -24.93 9.38 -21.45
CA LEU A 391 -25.86 8.69 -20.56
C LEU A 391 -27.21 8.47 -21.25
N ALA A 392 -27.68 7.23 -21.25
CA ALA A 392 -28.95 6.82 -21.84
C ALA A 392 -29.70 5.80 -20.97
N GLY A 393 -30.99 5.65 -21.25
CA GLY A 393 -31.85 4.62 -20.66
C GLY A 393 -31.96 3.41 -21.58
N MET A 394 -31.52 2.24 -21.15
CA MET A 394 -31.61 0.98 -21.90
C MET A 394 -32.23 -0.14 -21.03
N GLY A 395 -32.47 -1.31 -21.63
CA GLY A 395 -33.00 -2.48 -20.95
C GLY A 395 -32.03 -3.09 -19.92
N PRO A 396 -32.55 -3.75 -18.87
CA PRO A 396 -31.71 -4.44 -17.90
C PRO A 396 -31.06 -5.69 -18.51
N GLY A 397 -29.78 -5.58 -18.86
CA GLY A 397 -29.00 -6.65 -19.52
C GLY A 397 -28.29 -6.19 -20.80
N ASP A 398 -28.64 -5.00 -21.29
CA ASP A 398 -28.05 -4.37 -22.47
C ASP A 398 -26.60 -3.95 -22.15
N ASN A 399 -25.65 -4.69 -22.70
CA ASN A 399 -24.21 -4.46 -22.52
C ASN A 399 -23.47 -4.39 -23.86
N ASP A 400 -24.19 -4.56 -24.98
CA ASP A 400 -23.60 -4.50 -26.32
C ASP A 400 -23.45 -3.04 -26.76
N GLY A 401 -22.23 -2.68 -27.15
CA GLY A 401 -21.89 -1.37 -27.67
C GLY A 401 -22.72 -0.94 -28.88
N GLU A 402 -23.11 -1.88 -29.75
CA GLU A 402 -23.92 -1.59 -30.94
C GLU A 402 -25.29 -0.97 -30.58
N LEU A 403 -25.78 -1.17 -29.35
CA LEU A 403 -27.01 -0.54 -28.87
C LEU A 403 -26.93 0.98 -28.81
N CYS A 404 -25.73 1.53 -28.61
CA CYS A 404 -25.51 2.98 -28.61
C CYS A 404 -25.83 3.61 -29.98
N THR A 405 -25.68 2.87 -31.08
CA THR A 405 -26.01 3.35 -32.43
C THR A 405 -27.37 2.85 -32.91
N SER A 406 -27.69 1.57 -32.71
CA SER A 406 -28.92 0.94 -33.21
C SER A 406 -30.21 1.46 -32.53
N GLU A 407 -30.16 1.84 -31.24
CA GLU A 407 -31.27 2.50 -30.54
C GLU A 407 -31.34 4.02 -30.82
N GLY A 408 -30.44 4.50 -31.67
CA GLY A 408 -30.38 5.89 -32.08
C GLY A 408 -29.79 6.84 -31.04
N ILE A 409 -29.13 6.32 -29.99
CA ILE A 409 -28.68 7.12 -28.83
C ILE A 409 -27.53 8.05 -29.19
N MET A 410 -26.50 7.59 -29.90
CA MET A 410 -25.37 8.42 -30.34
C MET A 410 -25.55 8.97 -31.75
N VAL A 411 -26.65 8.65 -32.42
CA VAL A 411 -26.93 9.04 -33.81
C VAL A 411 -28.25 9.83 -33.94
N ARG A 412 -28.67 10.51 -32.86
CA ARG A 412 -29.82 11.44 -32.90
C ARG A 412 -29.58 12.57 -33.91
N THR A 413 -30.63 13.33 -34.19
CA THR A 413 -30.56 14.44 -35.16
C THR A 413 -29.50 15.47 -34.76
N ASP A 414 -29.42 15.80 -33.47
CA ASP A 414 -28.42 16.73 -32.95
C ASP A 414 -26.98 16.17 -32.94
N ALA A 415 -26.81 14.85 -33.02
CA ALA A 415 -25.49 14.24 -33.17
C ALA A 415 -24.99 14.23 -34.63
N ASN A 416 -25.84 14.64 -35.57
CA ASN A 416 -25.48 14.74 -36.98
C ASN A 416 -24.85 16.11 -37.27
N VAL A 417 -23.52 16.13 -37.42
CA VAL A 417 -22.77 17.31 -37.82
C VAL A 417 -22.35 17.15 -39.29
N SER A 418 -22.61 18.16 -40.12
CA SER A 418 -22.24 18.15 -41.54
C SER A 418 -22.83 17.01 -42.40
N GLY A 419 -23.94 16.40 -41.97
CA GLY A 419 -24.69 15.40 -42.75
C GLY A 419 -24.34 13.94 -42.47
N THR A 420 -23.38 13.67 -41.57
CA THR A 420 -23.02 12.32 -41.12
C THR A 420 -23.66 12.02 -39.75
N PRO A 421 -24.54 11.00 -39.64
CA PRO A 421 -25.10 10.61 -38.34
C PRO A 421 -24.01 10.25 -37.32
N GLY A 422 -24.11 10.76 -36.10
CA GLY A 422 -23.18 10.46 -35.00
C GLY A 422 -21.83 11.17 -35.03
N SER A 423 -21.57 12.01 -36.04
CA SER A 423 -20.28 12.70 -36.17
C SER A 423 -19.99 13.74 -35.09
N LEU A 424 -20.97 14.06 -34.23
CA LEU A 424 -20.72 14.82 -33.00
C LEU A 424 -19.73 14.10 -32.08
N PHE A 425 -19.74 12.76 -32.07
CA PHE A 425 -18.89 11.91 -31.24
C PHE A 425 -17.72 11.31 -32.02
N SER A 426 -17.40 11.87 -33.19
CA SER A 426 -16.28 11.38 -34.00
C SER A 426 -14.95 11.62 -33.27
N GLY A 427 -14.12 10.58 -33.18
CA GLY A 427 -12.84 10.58 -32.46
C GLY A 427 -12.94 10.44 -30.94
N VAL A 428 -14.15 10.32 -30.35
CA VAL A 428 -14.30 10.12 -28.91
C VAL A 428 -13.70 8.77 -28.51
N PRO A 429 -12.79 8.71 -27.52
CA PRO A 429 -12.20 7.44 -27.11
C PRO A 429 -13.23 6.46 -26.52
N THR A 430 -12.93 5.17 -26.65
CA THR A 430 -13.70 4.07 -26.04
C THR A 430 -13.50 4.03 -24.52
N ASP A 431 -13.76 2.89 -23.89
CA ASP A 431 -13.59 2.67 -22.46
C ASP A 431 -12.12 2.58 -22.00
N PHE A 432 -11.18 2.58 -22.94
CA PHE A 432 -9.75 2.67 -22.69
C PHE A 432 -9.07 3.72 -23.56
N PHE A 433 -8.34 4.62 -22.92
CA PHE A 433 -7.45 5.55 -23.57
C PHE A 433 -6.00 5.13 -23.33
N CYS A 434 -5.39 4.63 -24.40
CA CYS A 434 -4.00 4.24 -24.41
C CYS A 434 -3.09 5.48 -24.44
N LEU A 435 -2.27 5.69 -23.41
CA LEU A 435 -1.35 6.82 -23.37
C LEU A 435 -0.15 6.63 -24.31
N ASN A 436 0.17 5.40 -24.70
CA ASN A 436 1.31 5.09 -25.57
C ASN A 436 1.16 5.62 -27.01
N ILE A 437 -0.05 6.04 -27.41
CA ILE A 437 -0.31 6.57 -28.77
C ILE A 437 0.55 7.80 -29.08
N ASP A 438 0.95 8.54 -28.05
CA ASP A 438 1.92 9.62 -28.14
C ASP A 438 2.89 9.52 -26.97
N SER A 439 4.18 9.38 -27.28
CA SER A 439 5.24 9.34 -26.27
C SER A 439 5.27 10.58 -25.36
N SER A 440 4.72 11.71 -25.79
CA SER A 440 4.60 12.92 -24.98
C SER A 440 3.49 12.85 -23.93
N TYR A 441 2.57 11.88 -24.04
CA TYR A 441 1.47 11.70 -23.08
C TYR A 441 1.89 10.88 -21.87
N VAL A 442 3.02 10.17 -21.93
CA VAL A 442 3.52 9.34 -20.82
C VAL A 442 4.57 10.08 -20.00
N ASP A 443 4.65 9.73 -18.71
CA ASP A 443 5.61 10.30 -17.77
C ASP A 443 7.07 10.01 -18.19
N GLN A 444 7.67 10.93 -18.93
CA GLN A 444 9.03 10.77 -19.45
C GLN A 444 10.08 10.70 -18.34
N LEU A 445 9.87 11.44 -17.24
CA LEU A 445 10.77 11.39 -16.08
C LEU A 445 10.85 9.96 -15.54
N LYS A 446 9.71 9.28 -15.47
CA LYS A 446 9.66 7.88 -15.04
C LYS A 446 10.32 6.93 -16.03
N LEU A 447 10.14 7.13 -17.34
CA LEU A 447 10.82 6.33 -18.36
C LEU A 447 12.34 6.44 -18.23
N ASP A 448 12.85 7.66 -18.10
CA ASP A 448 14.29 7.93 -18.05
C ASP A 448 14.92 7.39 -16.76
N ILE A 449 14.24 7.54 -15.61
CA ILE A 449 14.73 7.06 -14.31
C ILE A 449 14.84 5.53 -14.28
N PHE A 450 13.85 4.82 -14.81
CA PHE A 450 13.81 3.36 -14.78
C PHE A 450 14.45 2.71 -16.01
N GLY A 451 14.86 3.48 -17.02
CA GLY A 451 15.39 2.96 -18.28
C GLY A 451 14.35 2.20 -19.10
N TYR A 452 13.07 2.46 -18.88
CA TYR A 452 11.98 1.74 -19.54
C TYR A 452 11.79 2.16 -21.00
N GLY A 453 11.40 1.20 -21.83
CA GLY A 453 10.94 1.43 -23.19
C GLY A 453 9.42 1.48 -23.27
N ILE A 454 8.90 2.20 -24.26
CA ILE A 454 7.49 2.17 -24.64
C ILE A 454 7.36 1.77 -26.11
N GLU A 455 6.21 1.18 -26.44
CA GLU A 455 5.78 1.00 -27.83
C GLU A 455 4.78 2.10 -28.18
N ASP A 456 4.52 2.33 -29.47
CA ASP A 456 3.55 3.31 -29.98
C ASP A 456 2.09 2.81 -29.90
N PHE A 457 1.87 1.70 -29.19
CA PHE A 457 0.57 1.11 -28.91
C PHE A 457 0.56 0.48 -27.51
N CYS A 458 -0.64 0.24 -26.99
CA CYS A 458 -0.83 -0.55 -25.78
C CYS A 458 -1.10 -2.01 -26.17
N PRO A 459 -0.32 -2.99 -25.67
CA PRO A 459 -0.44 -4.40 -26.05
C PRO A 459 -1.75 -5.07 -25.63
N PHE A 460 -2.42 -4.56 -24.60
CA PHE A 460 -3.72 -5.06 -24.16
C PHE A 460 -4.60 -3.92 -23.64
N ASN A 461 -5.92 -4.16 -23.60
CA ASN A 461 -6.88 -3.26 -23.00
C ASN A 461 -7.15 -3.67 -21.53
N PRO A 462 -6.84 -2.83 -20.53
CA PRO A 462 -7.11 -3.11 -19.12
C PRO A 462 -8.52 -2.74 -18.65
N SER A 463 -9.37 -2.12 -19.48
CA SER A 463 -10.73 -1.69 -19.09
C SER A 463 -11.70 -2.86 -18.92
N ASP A 464 -11.48 -3.94 -19.68
CA ASP A 464 -12.26 -5.17 -19.69
C ASP A 464 -11.60 -6.28 -18.82
N PRO A 465 -12.13 -6.58 -17.62
CA PRO A 465 -12.02 -7.93 -17.09
C PRO A 465 -12.91 -8.88 -17.95
N PRO A 466 -12.57 -10.18 -18.03
CA PRO A 466 -12.81 -11.16 -19.11
C PRO A 466 -14.08 -11.12 -19.98
N SER A 467 -13.89 -11.54 -21.24
CA SER A 467 -14.73 -11.44 -22.45
C SER A 467 -16.11 -12.10 -22.42
N GLU A 468 -16.35 -13.20 -21.68
CA GLU A 468 -17.69 -13.80 -21.55
C GLU A 468 -17.89 -14.43 -20.17
N ARG A 469 -19.08 -14.24 -19.58
CA ARG A 469 -19.48 -14.90 -18.32
C ARG A 469 -20.15 -16.24 -18.63
N HIS A 470 -19.66 -17.31 -18.03
CA HIS A 470 -20.31 -18.63 -18.05
C HIS A 470 -20.69 -19.08 -16.64
N GLU A 471 -21.77 -19.86 -16.53
CA GLU A 471 -22.21 -20.46 -15.27
C GLU A 471 -21.72 -21.92 -15.17
N ILE A 472 -20.94 -22.21 -14.12
CA ILE A 472 -20.63 -23.59 -13.71
C ILE A 472 -21.58 -24.01 -12.59
N SER A 473 -22.30 -25.10 -12.77
CA SER A 473 -23.21 -25.66 -11.75
C SER A 473 -22.73 -27.01 -11.23
N GLY A 474 -23.03 -27.33 -9.97
CA GLY A 474 -22.67 -28.62 -9.39
C GLY A 474 -23.39 -28.91 -8.07
N VAL A 475 -23.13 -30.10 -7.53
CA VAL A 475 -23.70 -30.55 -6.25
C VAL A 475 -22.60 -30.97 -5.29
N VAL A 476 -22.72 -30.58 -4.02
CA VAL A 476 -21.91 -31.11 -2.91
C VAL A 476 -22.76 -32.05 -2.08
N ASN A 477 -22.42 -33.33 -2.10
CA ASN A 477 -23.07 -34.40 -1.34
C ASN A 477 -22.31 -34.63 -0.03
N LEU A 478 -22.99 -34.38 1.10
CA LEU A 478 -22.48 -34.54 2.47
C LEU A 478 -23.23 -35.70 3.15
N ALA A 479 -22.57 -36.84 3.35
CA ALA A 479 -23.15 -38.00 4.03
C ALA A 479 -22.84 -38.00 5.53
N SER A 480 -23.85 -37.96 6.41
CA SER A 480 -23.67 -37.99 7.88
C SER A 480 -24.94 -38.42 8.63
N THR A 481 -24.76 -39.24 9.68
CA THR A 481 -25.81 -39.79 10.56
C THR A 481 -26.13 -38.91 11.78
N SER A 482 -25.26 -37.95 12.12
CA SER A 482 -25.36 -37.10 13.32
C SER A 482 -25.14 -35.62 12.98
N PHE A 483 -26.05 -35.08 12.17
CA PHE A 483 -25.84 -33.81 11.47
C PHE A 483 -26.68 -32.65 12.00
N TRP A 484 -26.11 -31.45 12.04
CA TRP A 484 -26.82 -30.18 12.29
C TRP A 484 -26.87 -29.39 10.98
N GLU A 485 -28.05 -28.92 10.56
CA GLU A 485 -28.28 -28.24 9.27
C GLU A 485 -27.29 -27.09 8.98
N ASN A 486 -26.76 -26.47 10.03
CA ASN A 486 -25.74 -25.41 9.98
C ASN A 486 -24.45 -25.80 9.24
N ASN A 487 -24.08 -27.07 9.18
CA ASN A 487 -22.87 -27.53 8.51
C ASN A 487 -22.99 -27.50 6.97
N VAL A 488 -24.21 -27.58 6.42
CA VAL A 488 -24.44 -27.35 4.97
C VAL A 488 -24.15 -25.89 4.66
N TYR A 489 -24.62 -24.97 5.52
CA TYR A 489 -24.42 -23.54 5.36
C TYR A 489 -22.96 -23.10 5.58
N ALA A 490 -22.19 -23.86 6.36
CA ALA A 490 -20.77 -23.59 6.59
C ALA A 490 -19.87 -24.01 5.42
N THR A 491 -20.34 -24.90 4.54
CA THR A 491 -19.56 -25.37 3.38
C THR A 491 -19.43 -24.26 2.34
N ARG A 492 -18.19 -23.84 2.06
CA ARG A 492 -17.88 -22.80 1.07
C ARG A 492 -17.48 -23.42 -0.26
N ILE A 493 -17.87 -22.77 -1.36
CA ILE A 493 -17.48 -23.13 -2.72
C ILE A 493 -16.90 -21.87 -3.35
N ASN A 494 -15.73 -21.99 -3.97
CA ASN A 494 -15.09 -20.90 -4.70
C ASN A 494 -14.47 -21.44 -5.99
N THR A 495 -14.16 -20.55 -6.91
CA THR A 495 -13.36 -20.88 -8.09
C THR A 495 -11.99 -20.19 -8.05
N SER A 496 -11.14 -20.47 -9.03
CA SER A 496 -9.88 -19.75 -9.25
C SER A 496 -10.05 -18.25 -9.51
N ASP A 497 -11.24 -17.79 -9.92
CA ASP A 497 -11.51 -16.38 -10.24
C ASP A 497 -11.73 -15.50 -9.00
N GLY A 498 -11.74 -16.10 -7.81
CA GLY A 498 -11.81 -15.38 -6.55
C GLY A 498 -12.84 -15.93 -5.58
N LEU A 499 -12.86 -15.35 -4.38
CA LEU A 499 -13.79 -15.73 -3.32
C LEU A 499 -15.16 -15.09 -3.54
N GLY A 500 -16.24 -15.85 -3.32
CA GLY A 500 -17.61 -15.31 -3.32
C GLY A 500 -18.28 -15.22 -4.69
N ASN A 501 -17.66 -15.78 -5.74
CA ASN A 501 -18.23 -15.86 -7.07
C ASN A 501 -19.21 -17.04 -7.27
N CYS A 502 -19.46 -17.82 -6.22
CA CYS A 502 -20.38 -18.95 -6.21
C CYS A 502 -21.62 -18.66 -5.35
N ARG A 503 -22.81 -18.80 -5.95
CA ARG A 503 -24.09 -18.80 -5.26
C ARG A 503 -24.47 -20.22 -4.83
N ARG A 504 -24.95 -20.35 -3.59
CA ARG A 504 -25.63 -21.57 -3.11
C ARG A 504 -27.11 -21.42 -3.44
N ASP A 505 -27.65 -22.29 -4.28
CA ASP A 505 -29.00 -22.15 -4.78
C ASP A 505 -30.02 -22.69 -3.77
N TYR A 506 -29.93 -23.99 -3.46
CA TYR A 506 -30.77 -24.67 -2.48
C TYR A 506 -30.08 -25.95 -2.01
N TRP A 507 -30.54 -26.51 -0.90
CA TRP A 507 -30.11 -27.85 -0.46
C TRP A 507 -31.31 -28.79 -0.39
N THR A 508 -31.05 -30.07 -0.58
CA THR A 508 -32.02 -31.14 -0.46
C THR A 508 -31.52 -32.22 0.49
N LYS A 509 -32.43 -32.97 1.09
CA LYS A 509 -32.13 -34.16 1.89
C LYS A 509 -32.74 -35.40 1.21
N PRO A 510 -32.05 -35.97 0.21
CA PRO A 510 -32.58 -37.11 -0.54
C PRO A 510 -32.67 -38.41 0.26
N ALA A 511 -31.89 -38.55 1.34
CA ALA A 511 -31.94 -39.71 2.26
C ALA A 511 -31.67 -39.26 3.71
N ASP A 512 -31.98 -40.12 4.69
CA ASP A 512 -31.85 -39.79 6.12
C ASP A 512 -30.43 -39.35 6.53
N ASP A 513 -29.42 -39.88 5.84
CA ASP A 513 -27.99 -39.65 6.11
C ASP A 513 -27.27 -38.90 4.96
N LEU A 514 -27.98 -38.27 4.03
CA LEU A 514 -27.39 -37.58 2.87
C LEU A 514 -28.00 -36.20 2.65
N TYR A 515 -27.15 -35.17 2.63
CA TYR A 515 -27.50 -33.79 2.32
C TYR A 515 -26.81 -33.37 1.02
N SER A 516 -27.56 -32.78 0.10
CA SER A 516 -27.06 -32.35 -1.21
C SER A 516 -27.23 -30.85 -1.36
N LEU A 517 -26.12 -30.11 -1.44
CA LEU A 517 -26.08 -28.67 -1.64
C LEU A 517 -25.86 -28.36 -3.13
N HIS A 518 -26.83 -27.71 -3.77
CA HIS A 518 -26.73 -27.24 -5.14
C HIS A 518 -26.10 -25.85 -5.16
N TYR A 519 -25.15 -25.63 -6.06
CA TYR A 519 -24.49 -24.36 -6.24
C TYR A 519 -24.29 -24.05 -7.73
N THR A 520 -24.20 -22.76 -8.01
CA THR A 520 -23.82 -22.21 -9.31
C THR A 520 -22.73 -21.18 -9.10
N CYS A 521 -21.69 -21.19 -9.93
CA CYS A 521 -20.55 -20.29 -9.89
C CYS A 521 -20.41 -19.54 -11.19
N ASP A 522 -20.06 -18.27 -11.09
CA ASP A 522 -19.77 -17.43 -12.24
C ASP A 522 -18.28 -17.53 -12.55
N ILE A 523 -17.96 -17.99 -13.76
CA ILE A 523 -16.60 -18.03 -14.28
C ILE A 523 -16.48 -17.12 -15.48
N TYR A 524 -15.27 -16.64 -15.74
CA TYR A 524 -15.07 -15.64 -16.78
C TYR A 524 -14.03 -16.08 -17.82
N ASP A 525 -14.47 -16.21 -19.07
CA ASP A 525 -13.66 -16.61 -20.22
C ASP A 525 -12.90 -15.41 -20.81
N TRP A 526 -11.61 -15.60 -21.08
CA TRP A 526 -10.68 -14.66 -21.69
C TRP A 526 -10.58 -14.81 -23.22
N GLY A 527 -11.54 -15.47 -23.86
CA GLY A 527 -11.66 -15.67 -25.31
C GLY A 527 -11.08 -16.99 -25.84
N ASN A 528 -10.57 -17.86 -24.97
CA ASN A 528 -10.02 -19.19 -25.30
C ASN A 528 -10.61 -20.33 -24.45
N GLY A 529 -11.67 -20.04 -23.68
CA GLY A 529 -12.20 -20.89 -22.63
C GLY A 529 -11.58 -20.60 -21.28
N TRP A 530 -12.41 -20.59 -20.24
CA TRP A 530 -11.95 -20.48 -18.86
C TRP A 530 -11.13 -21.71 -18.44
N THR A 531 -9.93 -21.46 -17.92
CA THR A 531 -9.03 -22.49 -17.37
C THR A 531 -8.77 -22.18 -15.91
N GLY A 532 -9.14 -23.10 -15.04
CA GLY A 532 -9.23 -22.80 -13.62
C GLY A 532 -9.61 -24.00 -12.78
N PHE A 533 -10.10 -23.74 -11.57
CA PHE A 533 -10.54 -24.79 -10.68
C PHE A 533 -11.76 -24.40 -9.86
N VAL A 534 -12.56 -25.40 -9.48
CA VAL A 534 -13.61 -25.27 -8.47
C VAL A 534 -13.14 -25.99 -7.22
N GLN A 535 -13.18 -25.31 -6.09
CA GLN A 535 -12.76 -25.84 -4.79
C GLN A 535 -13.87 -25.71 -3.77
N ILE A 536 -14.06 -26.77 -2.99
CA ILE A 536 -14.95 -26.78 -1.83
C ILE A 536 -14.13 -26.74 -0.54
N THR A 537 -14.67 -26.08 0.48
CA THR A 537 -14.11 -26.03 1.83
C THR A 537 -15.23 -26.40 2.81
N PRO A 538 -15.51 -27.71 2.98
CA PRO A 538 -16.37 -28.19 4.05
C PRO A 538 -15.62 -28.12 5.39
N ASP A 539 -16.33 -28.33 6.50
CA ASP A 539 -15.70 -28.49 7.81
C ASP A 539 -14.89 -29.80 7.82
N THR A 540 -13.59 -29.67 7.58
CA THR A 540 -12.65 -30.81 7.51
C THR A 540 -12.45 -31.49 8.87
N SER A 541 -12.95 -30.93 9.98
CA SER A 541 -12.96 -31.61 11.28
C SER A 541 -14.07 -32.67 11.40
N LEU A 542 -15.04 -32.64 10.46
CA LEU A 542 -16.21 -33.51 10.42
C LEU A 542 -16.28 -34.33 9.12
N PHE A 543 -15.83 -33.77 7.99
CA PHE A 543 -16.00 -34.40 6.68
C PHE A 543 -14.68 -34.69 5.98
N SER A 544 -14.57 -35.90 5.41
CA SER A 544 -13.54 -36.27 4.45
C SER A 544 -14.17 -36.44 3.06
N CYS A 545 -13.60 -35.74 2.07
CA CYS A 545 -14.10 -35.73 0.70
C CYS A 545 -13.18 -36.49 -0.24
N THR A 546 -13.79 -37.15 -1.23
CA THR A 546 -13.06 -37.85 -2.30
C THR A 546 -12.13 -36.93 -3.09
N THR A 547 -12.56 -35.69 -3.31
CA THR A 547 -11.73 -34.57 -3.76
C THR A 547 -12.26 -33.28 -3.15
N LEU A 548 -11.37 -32.31 -2.89
CA LEU A 548 -11.74 -30.95 -2.49
C LEU A 548 -11.61 -29.94 -3.64
N LYS A 549 -11.00 -30.35 -4.76
CA LYS A 549 -10.66 -29.46 -5.89
C LYS A 549 -10.82 -30.21 -7.22
N GLN A 550 -11.47 -29.60 -8.19
CA GLN A 550 -11.55 -30.07 -9.57
C GLN A 550 -10.99 -29.00 -10.50
N ASN A 551 -10.06 -29.37 -11.39
CA ASN A 551 -9.46 -28.45 -12.36
C ASN A 551 -10.14 -28.63 -13.72
N PHE A 552 -10.27 -27.53 -14.46
CA PHE A 552 -10.89 -27.47 -15.78
C PHE A 552 -10.01 -26.66 -16.72
N SER A 553 -10.05 -27.00 -18.01
CA SER A 553 -9.46 -26.21 -19.08
C SER A 553 -10.50 -25.97 -20.16
N ASP A 554 -10.36 -24.87 -20.88
CA ASP A 554 -11.11 -24.56 -22.09
C ASP A 554 -12.64 -24.54 -21.91
N VAL A 555 -13.15 -24.02 -20.78
CA VAL A 555 -14.60 -23.91 -20.54
C VAL A 555 -15.17 -22.69 -21.25
N ILE A 556 -15.82 -22.92 -22.39
CA ILE A 556 -16.36 -21.90 -23.31
C ILE A 556 -17.89 -21.75 -23.26
N THR A 557 -18.58 -22.52 -22.40
CA THR A 557 -20.05 -22.47 -22.24
C THR A 557 -20.47 -22.88 -20.84
N ASP A 558 -21.68 -22.49 -20.42
CA ASP A 558 -22.31 -22.96 -19.18
C ASP A 558 -22.25 -24.49 -19.06
N THR A 559 -21.74 -24.97 -17.94
CA THR A 559 -21.41 -26.40 -17.77
C THR A 559 -21.79 -26.90 -16.39
N THR A 560 -22.37 -28.10 -16.31
CA THR A 560 -22.57 -28.81 -15.05
C THR A 560 -21.38 -29.76 -14.79
N ILE A 561 -20.78 -29.65 -13.62
CA ILE A 561 -19.59 -30.43 -13.24
C ILE A 561 -19.94 -31.63 -12.36
N ASN A 562 -18.96 -32.52 -12.16
CA ASN A 562 -19.13 -33.70 -11.33
C ASN A 562 -19.33 -33.32 -9.85
N ASP A 563 -20.19 -34.09 -9.18
CA ASP A 563 -20.50 -33.88 -7.77
C ASP A 563 -19.29 -34.06 -6.86
N PHE A 564 -19.18 -33.19 -5.85
CA PHE A 564 -18.27 -33.41 -4.73
C PHE A 564 -18.93 -34.36 -3.74
N SER A 565 -18.28 -35.49 -3.44
CA SER A 565 -18.79 -36.46 -2.45
C SER A 565 -17.92 -36.46 -1.20
N CYS A 566 -18.53 -36.08 -0.09
CA CYS A 566 -17.95 -36.04 1.24
C CYS A 566 -18.73 -36.94 2.20
N ALA A 567 -18.01 -37.70 3.01
CA ALA A 567 -18.58 -38.54 4.05
C ALA A 567 -18.08 -38.08 5.41
N ASN A 568 -18.91 -38.25 6.45
CA ASN A 568 -18.50 -38.06 7.83
C ASN A 568 -17.26 -38.92 8.10
N ASP A 569 -16.18 -38.27 8.51
CA ASP A 569 -14.95 -38.98 8.84
C ASP A 569 -15.00 -39.43 10.29
N ASP A 570 -15.69 -40.55 10.54
CA ASP A 570 -15.62 -41.24 11.84
C ASP A 570 -14.24 -41.88 12.09
N THR A 571 -13.20 -41.63 11.27
CA THR A 571 -11.81 -42.03 11.59
C THR A 571 -11.10 -41.09 12.56
N GLY A 572 -11.80 -40.06 13.08
CA GLY A 572 -11.42 -39.37 14.30
C GLY A 572 -10.08 -38.69 14.20
N LYS A 573 -10.00 -37.57 13.47
CA LYS A 573 -8.89 -36.62 13.60
C LYS A 573 -9.41 -35.27 14.07
N GLY A 574 -8.57 -34.52 14.76
CA GLY A 574 -8.93 -33.25 15.36
C GLY A 574 -7.72 -32.35 15.57
N THR A 575 -8.00 -31.07 15.74
CA THR A 575 -7.04 -30.06 16.16
C THR A 575 -7.56 -29.40 17.44
N VAL A 576 -6.63 -28.92 18.26
CA VAL A 576 -6.89 -27.97 19.33
C VAL A 576 -6.47 -26.60 18.84
N THR A 577 -7.38 -25.64 18.95
CA THR A 577 -7.12 -24.23 18.68
C THR A 577 -7.11 -23.46 19.99
N ILE A 578 -5.99 -22.81 20.30
CA ILE A 578 -5.82 -21.95 21.47
C ILE A 578 -5.93 -20.51 20.99
N VAL A 579 -6.92 -19.78 21.48
CA VAL A 579 -7.11 -18.36 21.15
C VAL A 579 -7.04 -17.52 22.41
N GLY A 580 -6.77 -16.23 22.27
CA GLY A 580 -6.80 -15.32 23.41
C GLY A 580 -6.51 -13.88 23.05
N ASN A 581 -6.90 -12.98 23.93
CA ASN A 581 -6.63 -11.56 23.79
C ASN A 581 -5.25 -11.21 24.37
N ILE A 582 -4.61 -10.22 23.76
CA ILE A 582 -3.33 -9.65 24.17
C ILE A 582 -3.57 -8.25 24.70
N THR A 583 -3.47 -8.11 26.03
CA THR A 583 -3.52 -6.80 26.68
C THR A 583 -2.12 -6.19 26.70
N LYS A 584 -1.93 -5.03 26.06
CA LYS A 584 -0.62 -4.35 25.95
C LYS A 584 -0.54 -3.19 26.96
N THR A 585 -0.08 -3.45 28.17
CA THR A 585 0.03 -2.43 29.23
C THR A 585 1.34 -1.64 29.13
N ASP A 586 2.45 -2.31 28.81
CA ASP A 586 3.72 -1.69 28.43
C ASP A 586 4.50 -2.69 27.57
N GLY A 587 4.68 -2.39 26.28
CA GLY A 587 5.40 -3.23 25.31
C GLY A 587 4.51 -3.98 24.31
N ALA A 588 5.15 -4.76 23.43
CA ALA A 588 4.49 -5.59 22.42
C ALA A 588 4.92 -7.05 22.58
N ILE A 589 4.07 -7.96 22.12
CA ILE A 589 4.43 -9.37 21.99
C ILE A 589 5.43 -9.52 20.83
N GLY A 590 6.44 -10.37 21.00
CA GLY A 590 7.46 -10.65 20.00
C GLY A 590 7.10 -11.86 19.15
N ALA A 591 7.02 -13.03 19.77
CA ALA A 591 6.67 -14.27 19.09
C ALA A 591 5.82 -15.17 19.99
N ILE A 592 4.82 -15.81 19.40
CA ILE A 592 4.02 -16.87 20.01
C ILE A 592 4.28 -18.13 19.19
N THR A 593 4.63 -19.22 19.86
CA THR A 593 4.97 -20.50 19.20
C THR A 593 4.30 -21.65 19.92
N ILE A 594 3.94 -22.67 19.15
CA ILE A 594 3.43 -23.94 19.63
C ILE A 594 4.52 -25.00 19.49
N SER A 595 4.58 -25.96 20.42
CA SER A 595 5.60 -27.01 20.44
C SER A 595 5.55 -27.97 19.26
N ASP A 596 4.44 -28.00 18.54
CA ASP A 596 4.18 -28.97 17.48
C ASP A 596 4.92 -28.59 16.20
N ALA A 597 5.59 -29.56 15.58
CA ALA A 597 6.42 -29.32 14.39
C ALA A 597 5.65 -28.76 13.18
N THR A 598 4.35 -29.03 13.08
CA THR A 598 3.47 -28.53 12.02
C THR A 598 2.35 -27.64 12.55
N GLY A 599 2.39 -27.26 13.83
CA GLY A 599 1.45 -26.31 14.41
C GLY A 599 1.82 -24.87 14.04
N SER A 600 0.83 -24.00 13.97
CA SER A 600 1.02 -22.59 13.58
C SER A 600 0.37 -21.65 14.59
N CYS A 601 1.06 -20.56 14.92
CA CYS A 601 0.52 -19.47 15.72
C CYS A 601 0.50 -18.19 14.88
N LEU A 602 -0.64 -17.50 14.89
CA LEU A 602 -0.85 -16.24 14.22
C LEU A 602 -1.30 -15.21 15.25
N THR A 603 -0.76 -14.00 15.13
CA THR A 603 -1.27 -12.82 15.84
C THR A 603 -2.10 -11.99 14.88
N ASN A 604 -3.19 -11.39 15.37
CA ASN A 604 -3.98 -10.47 14.57
C ASN A 604 -3.13 -9.29 14.08
N SER A 605 -3.53 -8.66 12.97
CA SER A 605 -2.83 -7.51 12.38
C SER A 605 -2.77 -6.29 13.30
N ASP A 606 -3.74 -6.14 14.22
CA ASP A 606 -3.76 -5.13 15.27
C ASP A 606 -2.92 -5.54 16.52
N GLY A 607 -2.47 -6.80 16.55
CA GLY A 607 -1.77 -7.45 17.65
C GLY A 607 -2.56 -7.51 18.96
N THR A 608 -3.89 -7.40 18.94
CA THR A 608 -4.75 -7.44 20.13
C THR A 608 -5.23 -8.84 20.49
N GLY A 609 -4.95 -9.84 19.64
CA GLY A 609 -5.32 -11.22 19.85
C GLY A 609 -4.38 -12.18 19.13
N TYR A 610 -4.45 -13.46 19.49
CA TYR A 610 -3.71 -14.52 18.85
C TYR A 610 -4.54 -15.80 18.72
N SER A 611 -4.14 -16.65 17.77
CA SER A 611 -4.67 -17.97 17.54
C SER A 611 -3.54 -18.94 17.22
N CYS A 612 -3.43 -20.01 17.98
CA CYS A 612 -2.49 -21.11 17.78
C CYS A 612 -3.26 -22.39 17.49
N THR A 613 -2.92 -23.07 16.40
CA THR A 613 -3.51 -24.37 16.04
C THR A 613 -2.44 -25.45 16.13
N SER A 614 -2.76 -26.51 16.86
CA SER A 614 -1.92 -27.73 16.99
C SER A 614 -1.81 -28.50 15.68
N ALA A 615 -0.83 -29.39 15.62
CA ALA A 615 -0.78 -30.40 14.58
C ALA A 615 -2.02 -31.30 14.66
N GLU A 616 -2.48 -31.79 13.52
CA GLU A 616 -3.59 -32.73 13.46
C GLU A 616 -3.26 -34.00 14.23
N PHE A 617 -4.14 -34.39 15.17
CA PHE A 617 -4.00 -35.61 15.95
C PHE A 617 -5.26 -36.47 15.83
N ASP A 618 -5.09 -37.78 16.02
CA ASP A 618 -6.22 -38.70 16.08
C ASP A 618 -7.08 -38.37 17.32
N ALA A 619 -8.36 -38.05 17.14
CA ALA A 619 -9.33 -37.62 18.13
C ALA A 619 -9.65 -38.68 19.20
N VAL A 620 -9.23 -39.93 19.02
CA VAL A 620 -9.22 -40.95 20.10
C VAL A 620 -8.07 -40.67 21.08
N ASN A 621 -7.00 -40.02 20.61
CA ASN A 621 -5.90 -39.53 21.43
C ASN A 621 -6.17 -38.08 21.86
N GLN A 622 -5.77 -37.73 23.07
CA GLN A 622 -5.83 -36.35 23.55
C GLN A 622 -4.51 -35.64 23.21
N TRP A 623 -4.59 -34.36 22.85
CA TRP A 623 -3.43 -33.55 22.51
C TRP A 623 -2.70 -33.08 23.77
N SER A 624 -1.37 -33.16 23.74
CA SER A 624 -0.49 -32.63 24.77
C SER A 624 0.61 -31.80 24.11
N GLY A 625 0.76 -30.55 24.53
CA GLY A 625 1.68 -29.62 23.92
C GLY A 625 1.83 -28.33 24.72
N LYS A 626 2.74 -27.47 24.27
CA LYS A 626 3.15 -26.26 24.99
C LYS A 626 3.06 -25.04 24.08
N ILE A 627 2.49 -23.96 24.61
CA ILE A 627 2.56 -22.64 23.97
C ILE A 627 3.61 -21.80 24.68
N MET A 628 4.48 -21.16 23.91
CA MET A 628 5.49 -20.23 24.38
C MET A 628 5.22 -18.83 23.84
N TYR A 629 5.21 -17.87 24.74
CA TYR A 629 5.05 -16.45 24.49
C TYR A 629 6.36 -15.74 24.77
N SER A 630 6.75 -14.78 23.93
CA SER A 630 7.93 -13.95 24.17
C SER A 630 7.61 -12.48 23.99
N ALA A 631 8.11 -11.62 24.87
CA ALA A 631 8.01 -10.17 24.70
C ALA A 631 9.02 -9.67 23.66
N ALA A 632 8.64 -8.66 22.88
CA ALA A 632 9.49 -8.09 21.82
C ALA A 632 10.78 -7.43 22.37
N LYS A 633 10.74 -6.91 23.60
CA LYS A 633 11.88 -6.23 24.25
C LYS A 633 12.22 -6.88 25.59
N ASN A 634 13.51 -6.92 25.93
CA ASN A 634 14.03 -7.53 27.17
C ASN A 634 13.58 -6.85 28.48
N LYS A 635 12.93 -5.68 28.39
CA LYS A 635 12.45 -4.88 29.52
C LYS A 635 10.98 -5.17 29.88
N ASN A 636 10.32 -6.07 29.14
CA ASN A 636 8.92 -6.41 29.28
C ASN A 636 8.77 -7.88 29.69
N ASP A 637 7.77 -8.18 30.51
CA ASP A 637 7.39 -9.53 30.92
C ASP A 637 6.01 -9.88 30.33
N VAL A 638 5.78 -11.17 30.06
CA VAL A 638 4.49 -11.68 29.60
C VAL A 638 3.79 -12.42 30.75
N CYS A 639 2.57 -12.00 31.08
CA CYS A 639 1.71 -12.64 32.07
C CYS A 639 0.62 -13.45 31.35
N VAL A 640 0.37 -14.68 31.80
CA VAL A 640 -0.56 -15.60 31.14
C VAL A 640 -1.71 -15.91 32.11
N SER A 641 -2.94 -15.76 31.65
CA SER A 641 -4.15 -16.04 32.44
C SER A 641 -4.51 -17.53 32.43
N ALA A 642 -5.50 -17.92 33.23
CA ALA A 642 -5.99 -19.30 33.27
C ALA A 642 -6.77 -19.67 32.01
N ALA A 643 -6.63 -20.93 31.58
CA ALA A 643 -7.34 -21.46 30.41
C ALA A 643 -8.83 -21.70 30.68
N ILE A 644 -9.68 -21.40 29.68
CA ILE A 644 -11.14 -21.59 29.73
C ILE A 644 -11.57 -22.45 28.54
N PRO A 645 -12.35 -23.54 28.75
CA PRO A 645 -12.97 -23.99 30.01
C PRO A 645 -12.02 -24.75 30.96
N ALA A 646 -12.21 -24.58 32.27
CA ALA A 646 -11.52 -25.34 33.32
C ALA A 646 -12.36 -26.57 33.78
N PRO A 647 -11.76 -27.73 34.16
CA PRO A 647 -10.36 -27.92 34.53
C PRO A 647 -9.64 -28.98 33.67
N ALA A 648 -8.64 -28.57 32.90
CA ALA A 648 -7.63 -29.48 32.36
C ALA A 648 -6.23 -29.05 32.83
N ILE A 649 -5.88 -29.53 34.03
CA ILE A 649 -4.52 -29.79 34.52
C ILE A 649 -3.64 -28.55 34.80
N THR A 650 -2.78 -28.63 35.82
CA THR A 650 -2.03 -27.52 36.44
C THR A 650 -1.15 -26.77 35.44
N PRO A 651 -1.45 -25.49 35.11
CA PRO A 651 -0.62 -24.70 34.22
C PRO A 651 0.71 -24.38 34.92
N ASN A 652 1.82 -24.81 34.33
CA ASN A 652 3.15 -24.41 34.79
C ASN A 652 3.48 -23.05 34.19
N ILE A 653 2.93 -21.99 34.80
CA ILE A 653 3.14 -20.61 34.38
C ILE A 653 4.54 -20.20 34.85
N ILE A 654 5.44 -19.92 33.90
CA ILE A 654 6.77 -19.37 34.18
C ILE A 654 6.72 -17.87 33.82
N PRO A 655 6.69 -16.94 34.78
CA PRO A 655 6.69 -15.50 34.50
C PRO A 655 8.08 -15.01 34.05
N GLY A 656 8.12 -14.12 33.05
CA GLY A 656 9.35 -13.44 32.60
C GLY A 656 9.26 -12.96 31.14
N LYS A 657 10.41 -12.56 30.55
CA LYS A 657 10.52 -12.21 29.12
C LYS A 657 9.87 -13.27 28.22
N THR A 658 10.02 -14.53 28.59
CA THR A 658 9.34 -15.67 27.97
C THR A 658 8.40 -16.30 28.98
N ALA A 659 7.13 -16.43 28.62
CA ALA A 659 6.15 -17.16 29.39
C ALA A 659 5.67 -18.38 28.62
N SER A 660 5.15 -19.39 29.32
CA SER A 660 4.59 -20.56 28.66
C SER A 660 3.46 -21.18 29.45
N ILE A 661 2.55 -21.83 28.74
CA ILE A 661 1.50 -22.68 29.29
C ILE A 661 1.59 -24.06 28.65
N GLU A 662 1.45 -25.10 29.47
CA GLU A 662 1.53 -26.50 29.06
C GLU A 662 0.14 -27.13 29.20
N PHE A 663 -0.28 -27.82 28.15
CA PHE A 663 -1.53 -28.56 28.07
C PHE A 663 -1.23 -30.05 28.03
N THR A 664 -2.01 -30.82 28.79
CA THR A 664 -1.90 -32.27 28.81
C THR A 664 -3.30 -32.85 28.63
N ASP A 665 -3.41 -33.87 27.79
CA ASP A 665 -4.64 -34.65 27.61
C ASP A 665 -5.88 -33.79 27.25
N VAL A 666 -5.73 -32.88 26.29
CA VAL A 666 -6.79 -32.00 25.78
C VAL A 666 -7.50 -32.62 24.56
N GLY A 667 -8.84 -32.65 24.59
CA GLY A 667 -9.65 -33.08 23.44
C GLY A 667 -9.76 -32.01 22.35
N ARG A 668 -10.15 -32.41 21.12
CA ARG A 668 -10.36 -31.47 20.00
C ARG A 668 -11.34 -30.35 20.37
N GLY A 669 -11.03 -29.12 19.95
CA GLY A 669 -11.86 -27.95 20.27
C GLY A 669 -11.08 -26.65 20.45
N THR A 670 -11.74 -25.64 21.00
CA THR A 670 -11.15 -24.31 21.22
C THR A 670 -10.94 -24.05 22.70
N ILE A 671 -9.75 -23.54 23.07
CA ILE A 671 -9.40 -23.10 24.42
C ILE A 671 -9.07 -21.62 24.39
N ASN A 672 -9.62 -20.86 25.35
CA ASN A 672 -9.29 -19.44 25.52
C ASN A 672 -8.21 -19.25 26.59
N VAL A 673 -7.15 -18.51 26.28
CA VAL A 673 -6.08 -18.10 27.20
C VAL A 673 -5.66 -16.65 26.91
N ASP A 674 -6.11 -15.72 27.74
CA ASP A 674 -5.69 -14.31 27.59
C ASP A 674 -4.27 -14.09 28.13
N ILE A 675 -3.54 -13.15 27.55
CA ILE A 675 -2.19 -12.74 27.97
C ILE A 675 -2.09 -11.23 28.15
N GLU A 676 -1.18 -10.80 29.02
CA GLU A 676 -0.87 -9.39 29.26
C GLU A 676 0.64 -9.14 29.14
N VAL A 677 1.05 -8.08 28.44
CA VAL A 677 2.45 -7.64 28.34
C VAL A 677 2.65 -6.41 29.21
N ILE A 678 3.51 -6.53 30.22
CA ILE A 678 3.78 -5.49 31.22
C ILE A 678 5.26 -5.11 31.25
N GLY A 679 5.56 -3.95 31.80
CA GLY A 679 6.93 -3.56 32.13
C GLY A 679 7.49 -4.44 33.26
N ARG A 680 8.76 -4.83 33.17
CA ARG A 680 9.41 -5.72 34.16
C ARG A 680 9.41 -5.19 35.59
N SER A 681 9.23 -3.88 35.78
CA SER A 681 9.10 -3.25 37.10
C SER A 681 7.78 -3.55 37.80
N THR A 682 6.75 -3.94 37.06
CA THR A 682 5.36 -4.07 37.54
C THR A 682 5.09 -5.48 38.12
N GLY A 683 5.73 -6.51 37.55
CA GLY A 683 5.56 -7.92 37.96
C GLY A 683 4.18 -8.51 37.65
N CYS A 684 4.10 -9.80 37.30
CA CYS A 684 2.81 -10.45 37.05
C CYS A 684 2.06 -10.68 38.36
N ALA A 685 0.79 -10.26 38.43
CA ALA A 685 -0.12 -10.68 39.50
C ALA A 685 -0.52 -12.14 39.23
N LEU A 686 -0.09 -13.06 40.10
CA LEU A 686 -0.48 -14.48 40.06
C LEU A 686 -1.89 -14.71 40.61
#